data_AF-A0A941ZX65-F1
#
_entry.id   AF-A0A941ZX65-F1
#
_cell.length_a   1.000
_cell.length_b   1.000
_cell.length_c   1.000
_cell.angle_alpha   90.00
_cell.angle_beta   90.00
_cell.angle_gamma   90.00
#
_symmetry.space_group_name_H-M   'P 1'
#
loop_
_entity.id
_entity.type
_entity.pdbx_description
1 polymer ?
#
loop_
_entity_poly.entity_id
_entity_poly.type
_entity_poly.pdbx_seq_one_letter_code
_entity_poly.pdbx_strand_id
1 'polypeptide(L)'
;MNDASDELFQTLLRELFQGREQALRGLLQPLTARQRKALFEQFDELFKVLRRACRYEQDTRPTKLSQLYEAIRNDPVAFLRDEATTLAAPGALHNVQIFQQRPLGALVNPRSSRQHSYDALMEFYSRLQLLQAGLAGKSGVAGAFKSTSGLPVPTQGFMLNAGRILLDRPEPWVPEVLARMFENLHRWARFAGGDQGVARLMSEARQQHPEWADTLAPWLGAAMRRDGFFTRSLHGFDAAMILAGLEYEPSEQESVFEPLMDPKIVEALLRRMSDGSLPRADLIALTLRKLQGPLRPSIAKCWIEWFEQLALTDAEIRDRAGEFITLLNAPAPAASKLAFAIVEQHFLEDAERTDERVGALGYGLQNPVQVLAKAALRLLKKQVKFHPERAASALNAVVNGLGSPHAALRTDLLRWLGTFQPQQFDETTLTQLQSVAGTLPPAELAPIVHLLAERPAAPTDLGGEADLDPRSELLAQVAVIRRRAEADAADSLLQRRLAFLEGYLATGQCSELAATVPDHSFAWSPPDFALHETAETLALDIARTQRRVFTQADYERIFASILRFPQSVHAGRVGAILAPVLDKLERWLHGSLDGSGWWGRGAELSALFLTWAWLGETLPDFPKDSLGGQLLDSQFKPALRRRLKQVSALLAAGHDTLLSTPTHGVGWLTPTVFADRFTAFPPHLLDAEDLGAALYRLPALPEQRAAAWDRLAPVIARLDALFADALTLALAPDAEAEPALDRWLRRCEQNPPTEPVIHVLSGESASGGLSGLLETFRIKIFRHDPNAVENIAFRLFNAALRCRFGLNDASIAGRAPWLLERLSARRGWSNEVPRAPQQNAALLAELLFAPRPLTEALFAQLSGSFPYYPGEETSHLCLWPYLLADPHYFATPDLVADRSFQFPPLAQRLFEAGLCRQGCKQDYYREVTLSLLAQGKSPQVEIRPHLERLARGLLATQPAQRETTVDVLLQGLRDGRATPADIAGALAGQIRATEQGFAQLDQALASLSATGEAGRAVVALALEQAVGGGVAEFSPRKLSLVLDRLAGLLEETRRTVHDPAARRELEQLAVAKKKSVARDKASVLVGRSGATNQLPAQVVAVAALAAE
;
A
#
# COMPACT_ATOMS: atom_id res chain seq x y z
N MET A 1 -47.66 -52.72 -7.85
CA MET A 1 -46.69 -51.74 -7.27
C MET A 1 -46.30 -50.63 -8.27
N ASN A 2 -46.62 -50.73 -9.57
CA ASN A 2 -46.27 -49.69 -10.55
C ASN A 2 -47.12 -48.41 -10.43
N ASP A 3 -48.44 -48.52 -10.22
CA ASP A 3 -49.33 -47.33 -10.21
C ASP A 3 -48.97 -46.28 -9.14
N ALA A 4 -48.60 -46.69 -7.93
CA ALA A 4 -48.21 -45.77 -6.86
C ALA A 4 -46.84 -45.12 -7.09
N SER A 5 -45.92 -45.82 -7.80
CA SER A 5 -44.62 -45.27 -8.18
C SER A 5 -44.76 -44.24 -9.30
N ASP A 6 -45.67 -44.50 -10.24
CA ASP A 6 -45.95 -43.61 -11.37
C ASP A 6 -46.70 -42.34 -10.92
N GLU A 7 -47.61 -42.45 -9.95
CA GLU A 7 -48.27 -41.29 -9.33
C GLU A 7 -47.27 -40.40 -8.55
N LEU A 8 -46.34 -41.01 -7.82
CA LEU A 8 -45.24 -40.31 -7.14
C LEU A 8 -44.27 -39.66 -8.13
N PHE A 9 -43.95 -40.33 -9.24
CA PHE A 9 -43.12 -39.79 -10.31
C PHE A 9 -43.76 -38.52 -10.92
N GLN A 10 -45.05 -38.58 -11.27
CA GLN A 10 -45.78 -37.44 -11.82
C GLN A 10 -45.87 -36.27 -10.82
N THR A 11 -46.02 -36.58 -9.54
CA THR A 11 -46.04 -35.56 -8.47
C THR A 11 -44.68 -34.88 -8.32
N LEU A 12 -43.58 -35.65 -8.29
CA LEU A 12 -42.21 -35.12 -8.23
C LEU A 12 -41.86 -34.31 -9.48
N LEU A 13 -42.30 -34.76 -10.65
CA LEU A 13 -42.11 -34.04 -11.91
C LEU A 13 -42.84 -32.69 -11.91
N ARG A 14 -44.07 -32.63 -11.39
CA ARG A 14 -44.80 -31.37 -11.23
C ARG A 14 -44.06 -30.41 -10.29
N GLU A 15 -43.63 -30.88 -9.12
CA GLU A 15 -42.92 -30.04 -8.14
C GLU A 15 -41.55 -29.59 -8.65
N LEU A 16 -40.87 -30.38 -9.47
CA LEU A 16 -39.62 -30.00 -10.12
C LEU A 16 -39.79 -28.75 -11.00
N PHE A 17 -40.85 -28.71 -11.82
CA PHE A 17 -41.07 -27.63 -12.79
C PHE A 17 -41.84 -26.44 -12.23
N GLN A 18 -42.76 -26.66 -11.29
CA GLN A 18 -43.73 -25.65 -10.84
C GLN A 18 -43.70 -25.39 -9.33
N GLY A 19 -42.99 -26.24 -8.57
CA GLY A 19 -43.01 -26.24 -7.11
C GLY A 19 -41.95 -25.36 -6.45
N ARG A 20 -41.84 -25.51 -5.12
CA ARG A 20 -40.80 -24.88 -4.30
C ARG A 20 -39.88 -25.94 -3.70
N GLU A 21 -38.65 -25.56 -3.38
CA GLU A 21 -37.66 -26.48 -2.79
C GLU A 21 -38.16 -27.20 -1.52
N GLN A 22 -38.92 -26.50 -0.67
CA GLN A 22 -39.49 -27.06 0.57
C GLN A 22 -40.57 -28.13 0.31
N ALA A 23 -41.42 -27.93 -0.71
CA ALA A 23 -42.46 -28.90 -1.06
C ALA A 23 -41.84 -30.20 -1.59
N LEU A 24 -40.78 -30.07 -2.41
CA LEU A 24 -40.01 -31.19 -2.92
C LEU A 24 -39.38 -32.02 -1.78
N ARG A 25 -38.81 -31.37 -0.76
CA ARG A 25 -38.30 -32.05 0.44
C ARG A 25 -39.41 -32.85 1.14
N GLY A 26 -40.58 -32.26 1.34
CA GLY A 26 -41.71 -32.93 2.00
C GLY A 26 -42.15 -34.22 1.31
N LEU A 27 -42.03 -34.28 -0.02
CA LEU A 27 -42.30 -35.49 -0.81
C LEU A 27 -41.17 -36.53 -0.74
N LEU A 28 -39.91 -36.08 -0.61
CA LEU A 28 -38.74 -36.95 -0.55
C LEU A 28 -38.53 -37.57 0.83
N GLN A 29 -38.86 -36.86 1.90
CA GLN A 29 -38.66 -37.28 3.29
C GLN A 29 -39.25 -38.67 3.63
N PRO A 30 -40.51 -39.01 3.31
CA PRO A 30 -41.10 -40.30 3.68
C PRO A 30 -40.61 -41.50 2.85
N LEU A 31 -39.76 -41.29 1.83
CA LEU A 31 -39.36 -42.34 0.91
C LEU A 31 -38.31 -43.29 1.52
N THR A 32 -38.58 -44.59 1.41
CA THR A 32 -37.61 -45.65 1.74
C THR A 32 -36.47 -45.71 0.71
N ALA A 33 -35.32 -46.29 1.08
CA ALA A 33 -34.18 -46.47 0.17
C ALA A 33 -34.56 -47.25 -1.12
N ARG A 34 -35.47 -48.23 -1.02
CA ARG A 34 -35.97 -49.00 -2.18
C ARG A 34 -36.81 -48.14 -3.12
N GLN A 35 -37.68 -47.28 -2.58
CA GLN A 35 -38.50 -46.35 -3.38
C GLN A 35 -37.62 -45.28 -4.05
N ARG A 36 -36.63 -44.75 -3.33
CA ARG A 36 -35.66 -43.77 -3.89
C ARG A 36 -34.91 -44.35 -5.08
N LYS A 37 -34.44 -45.60 -4.97
CA LYS A 37 -33.77 -46.30 -6.07
C LYS A 37 -34.68 -46.48 -7.29
N ALA A 38 -35.92 -46.95 -7.10
CA ALA A 38 -36.87 -47.14 -8.19
C ALA A 38 -37.21 -45.82 -8.89
N LEU A 39 -37.44 -44.74 -8.13
CA LEU A 39 -37.68 -43.40 -8.68
C LEU A 39 -36.43 -42.83 -9.38
N PHE A 40 -35.23 -43.07 -8.85
CA PHE A 40 -33.99 -42.65 -9.51
C PHE A 40 -33.83 -43.31 -10.88
N GLU A 41 -34.15 -44.60 -11.02
CA GLU A 41 -34.11 -45.32 -12.29
C GLU A 41 -35.08 -44.71 -13.32
N GLN A 42 -36.23 -44.20 -12.89
CA GLN A 42 -37.17 -43.48 -13.76
C GLN A 42 -36.68 -42.08 -14.17
N PHE A 43 -35.90 -41.39 -13.31
CA PHE A 43 -35.39 -40.04 -13.57
C PHE A 43 -33.98 -40.00 -14.18
N ASP A 44 -33.20 -41.10 -14.22
CA ASP A 44 -31.76 -41.07 -14.56
C ASP A 44 -31.48 -40.40 -15.91
N GLU A 45 -32.16 -40.83 -16.97
CA GLU A 45 -32.01 -40.23 -18.30
C GLU A 45 -32.55 -38.79 -18.37
N LEU A 46 -33.63 -38.49 -17.62
CA LEU A 46 -34.16 -37.13 -17.52
C LEU A 46 -33.18 -36.18 -16.83
N PHE A 47 -32.48 -36.61 -15.77
CA PHE A 47 -31.44 -35.79 -15.14
C PHE A 47 -30.34 -35.40 -16.12
N LYS A 48 -29.89 -36.34 -16.96
CA LYS A 48 -28.84 -36.09 -17.97
C LYS A 48 -29.32 -35.05 -19.00
N VAL A 49 -30.52 -35.22 -19.52
CA VAL A 49 -31.11 -34.34 -20.53
C VAL A 49 -31.41 -32.94 -19.99
N LEU A 50 -32.04 -32.85 -18.80
CA LEU A 50 -32.41 -31.57 -18.19
C LEU A 50 -31.18 -30.77 -17.75
N ARG A 51 -30.16 -31.42 -17.19
CA ARG A 51 -28.88 -30.75 -16.87
C ARG A 51 -28.20 -30.20 -18.11
N ARG A 52 -28.24 -30.94 -19.22
CA ARG A 52 -27.70 -30.49 -20.50
C ARG A 52 -28.46 -29.25 -21.00
N ALA A 53 -29.79 -29.25 -20.90
CA ALA A 53 -30.62 -28.13 -21.29
C ALA A 53 -30.36 -26.85 -20.48
N CYS A 54 -29.95 -26.98 -19.21
CA CYS A 54 -29.57 -25.86 -18.35
C CYS A 54 -28.21 -25.23 -18.67
N ARG A 55 -27.42 -25.78 -19.60
CA ARG A 55 -26.06 -25.29 -19.83
C ARG A 55 -26.01 -23.85 -20.34
N TYR A 56 -24.97 -23.11 -19.99
CA TYR A 56 -24.70 -21.81 -20.60
C TYR A 56 -24.08 -22.01 -21.98
N GLU A 57 -24.89 -21.93 -23.03
CA GLU A 57 -24.42 -21.90 -24.43
C GLU A 57 -24.92 -20.64 -25.13
N GLN A 58 -24.05 -20.08 -25.99
CA GLN A 58 -24.39 -18.98 -26.89
C GLN A 58 -24.99 -19.60 -28.17
N ASP A 59 -26.03 -18.96 -28.71
CA ASP A 59 -26.68 -19.31 -29.99
C ASP A 59 -27.67 -20.50 -30.02
N THR A 60 -28.04 -21.11 -28.88
CA THR A 60 -29.13 -22.11 -28.85
C THR A 60 -30.52 -21.48 -28.93
N ARG A 61 -31.43 -22.10 -29.70
CA ARG A 61 -32.86 -21.72 -29.75
C ARG A 61 -33.52 -21.94 -28.38
N PRO A 62 -34.13 -20.92 -27.76
CA PRO A 62 -34.71 -21.05 -26.44
C PRO A 62 -36.02 -21.83 -26.44
N THR A 63 -36.21 -22.65 -25.40
CA THR A 63 -37.42 -23.43 -25.10
C THR A 63 -38.04 -22.96 -23.79
N LYS A 64 -39.37 -22.86 -23.71
CA LYS A 64 -40.05 -22.49 -22.46
C LYS A 64 -40.12 -23.69 -21.51
N LEU A 65 -39.90 -23.46 -20.21
CA LEU A 65 -40.05 -24.51 -19.18
C LEU A 65 -41.41 -25.21 -19.21
N SER A 66 -42.50 -24.48 -19.53
CA SER A 66 -43.84 -25.07 -19.65
C SER A 66 -43.98 -26.06 -20.82
N GLN A 67 -43.32 -25.78 -21.95
CA GLN A 67 -43.32 -26.67 -23.12
C GLN A 67 -42.55 -27.95 -22.83
N LEU A 68 -41.40 -27.82 -22.15
CA LEU A 68 -40.60 -28.96 -21.73
C LEU A 68 -41.35 -29.83 -20.70
N TYR A 69 -42.05 -29.20 -19.75
CA TYR A 69 -42.88 -29.91 -18.77
C TYR A 69 -44.02 -30.69 -19.44
N GLU A 70 -44.76 -30.08 -20.36
CA GLU A 70 -45.88 -30.75 -21.06
C GLU A 70 -45.40 -31.94 -21.88
N ALA A 71 -44.28 -31.81 -22.59
CA ALA A 71 -43.68 -32.91 -23.36
C ALA A 71 -43.29 -34.10 -22.47
N ILE A 72 -42.61 -33.84 -21.35
CA ILE A 72 -42.18 -34.91 -20.43
C ILE A 72 -43.38 -35.53 -19.68
N ARG A 73 -44.37 -34.72 -19.28
CA ARG A 73 -45.54 -35.20 -18.55
C ARG A 73 -46.42 -36.14 -19.38
N ASN A 74 -46.58 -35.83 -20.67
CA ASN A 74 -47.49 -36.57 -21.55
C ASN A 74 -46.94 -37.97 -21.88
N ASP A 75 -45.65 -38.07 -22.23
CA ASP A 75 -44.96 -39.35 -22.45
C ASP A 75 -43.44 -39.19 -22.25
N PRO A 76 -42.90 -39.53 -21.07
CA PRO A 76 -41.47 -39.35 -20.78
C PRO A 76 -40.56 -40.24 -21.63
N VAL A 77 -41.05 -41.41 -22.07
CA VAL A 77 -40.26 -42.35 -22.90
C VAL A 77 -40.19 -41.85 -24.34
N ALA A 78 -41.32 -41.40 -24.90
CA ALA A 78 -41.33 -40.79 -26.23
C ALA A 78 -40.53 -39.49 -26.25
N PHE A 79 -40.64 -38.64 -25.21
CA PHE A 79 -39.83 -37.44 -25.10
C PHE A 79 -38.32 -37.73 -25.18
N LEU A 80 -37.83 -38.70 -24.40
CA LEU A 80 -36.40 -39.06 -24.39
C LEU A 80 -35.92 -39.59 -25.74
N ARG A 81 -36.77 -40.33 -26.47
CA ARG A 81 -36.43 -40.93 -27.77
C ARG A 81 -36.48 -39.92 -28.91
N ASP A 82 -37.52 -39.09 -28.96
CA ASP A 82 -37.92 -38.37 -30.18
C ASP A 82 -37.77 -36.83 -30.05
N GLU A 83 -37.90 -36.27 -28.83
CA GLU A 83 -38.00 -34.81 -28.63
C GLU A 83 -36.85 -34.18 -27.84
N ALA A 84 -36.10 -34.97 -27.04
CA ALA A 84 -35.06 -34.48 -26.15
C ALA A 84 -33.88 -33.79 -26.84
N THR A 85 -33.59 -34.13 -28.10
CA THR A 85 -32.52 -33.50 -28.90
C THR A 85 -32.89 -32.09 -29.38
N THR A 86 -34.19 -31.78 -29.48
CA THR A 86 -34.69 -30.51 -29.98
C THR A 86 -35.17 -29.60 -28.84
N LEU A 87 -36.02 -30.10 -27.94
CA LEU A 87 -36.60 -29.32 -26.83
C LEU A 87 -35.65 -29.18 -25.62
N ALA A 88 -34.68 -30.08 -25.48
CA ALA A 88 -33.67 -30.08 -24.42
C ALA A 88 -32.24 -30.14 -24.99
N ALA A 89 -32.04 -29.41 -26.09
CA ALA A 89 -30.72 -29.14 -26.63
C ALA A 89 -29.84 -28.42 -25.59
N PRO A 90 -28.50 -28.56 -25.66
CA PRO A 90 -27.61 -27.85 -24.77
C PRO A 90 -27.88 -26.33 -24.74
N GLY A 91 -28.17 -25.79 -23.56
CA GLY A 91 -28.55 -24.38 -23.38
C GLY A 91 -29.92 -23.96 -23.89
N ALA A 92 -30.81 -24.90 -24.22
CA ALA A 92 -32.20 -24.61 -24.61
C ALA A 92 -32.98 -23.82 -23.53
N LEU A 93 -32.62 -23.93 -22.25
CA LEU A 93 -33.25 -23.18 -21.16
C LEU A 93 -32.52 -21.86 -20.84
N HIS A 94 -31.41 -21.55 -21.51
CA HIS A 94 -30.64 -20.31 -21.34
C HIS A 94 -31.13 -19.23 -22.31
N ASN A 95 -32.00 -18.33 -21.84
CA ASN A 95 -32.78 -17.45 -22.71
C ASN A 95 -32.22 -16.02 -22.80
N VAL A 96 -31.08 -15.83 -23.48
CA VAL A 96 -30.47 -14.48 -23.68
C VAL A 96 -31.06 -13.76 -24.91
N GLN A 97 -31.55 -14.49 -25.91
CA GLN A 97 -31.91 -13.93 -27.22
C GLN A 97 -33.25 -13.19 -27.30
N ILE A 98 -34.16 -13.30 -26.32
CA ILE A 98 -35.40 -12.50 -26.28
C ILE A 98 -35.13 -10.97 -26.26
N PHE A 99 -33.90 -10.55 -25.95
CA PHE A 99 -33.53 -9.14 -25.82
C PHE A 99 -32.75 -8.55 -27.01
N GLN A 100 -32.42 -9.35 -28.04
CA GLN A 100 -31.69 -8.85 -29.22
C GLN A 100 -32.61 -8.55 -30.43
N GLN A 101 -33.88 -8.98 -30.41
CA GLN A 101 -34.79 -8.83 -31.56
C GLN A 101 -36.11 -8.12 -31.24
N ARG A 102 -36.09 -7.00 -30.51
CA ARG A 102 -37.23 -6.05 -30.52
C ARG A 102 -36.81 -4.68 -31.05
N PRO A 103 -37.42 -4.20 -32.15
CA PRO A 103 -37.22 -2.84 -32.61
C PRO A 103 -37.97 -1.87 -31.69
N LEU A 104 -37.28 -0.77 -31.35
CA LEU A 104 -37.81 0.56 -31.00
C LEU A 104 -39.20 0.62 -30.33
N GLY A 105 -39.21 0.92 -29.02
CA GLY A 105 -40.35 1.57 -28.35
C GLY A 105 -41.13 0.73 -27.34
N ALA A 106 -40.58 0.49 -26.15
CA ALA A 106 -41.38 0.25 -24.94
C ALA A 106 -40.55 0.51 -23.67
N LEU A 107 -41.07 1.38 -22.81
CA LEU A 107 -40.48 1.91 -21.57
C LEU A 107 -40.42 0.88 -20.41
N VAL A 108 -39.69 -0.23 -20.55
CA VAL A 108 -39.45 -1.16 -19.43
C VAL A 108 -37.96 -1.49 -19.31
N ASN A 109 -37.44 -1.25 -18.10
CA ASN A 109 -36.03 -1.33 -17.72
C ASN A 109 -35.42 -2.73 -18.04
N PRO A 110 -34.48 -2.86 -19.01
CA PRO A 110 -33.94 -4.15 -19.48
C PRO A 110 -33.23 -4.98 -18.41
N ARG A 111 -32.85 -4.38 -17.27
CA ARG A 111 -32.21 -5.06 -16.14
C ARG A 111 -33.20 -5.91 -15.34
N SER A 112 -34.45 -5.44 -15.18
CA SER A 112 -35.47 -6.15 -14.39
C SER A 112 -35.85 -7.49 -15.02
N SER A 113 -36.07 -7.53 -16.33
CA SER A 113 -36.50 -8.72 -17.06
C SER A 113 -35.37 -9.74 -17.31
N ARG A 114 -34.10 -9.29 -17.37
CA ARG A 114 -32.92 -10.19 -17.38
C ARG A 114 -32.73 -10.93 -16.05
N GLN A 115 -32.99 -10.26 -14.93
CA GLN A 115 -32.89 -10.87 -13.60
C GLN A 115 -33.92 -12.00 -13.43
N HIS A 116 -35.18 -11.77 -13.79
CA HIS A 116 -36.27 -12.75 -13.61
C HIS A 116 -36.07 -14.06 -14.41
N SER A 117 -35.55 -14.00 -15.65
CA SER A 117 -35.28 -15.21 -16.43
C SER A 117 -34.08 -16.01 -15.88
N TYR A 118 -33.10 -15.31 -15.30
CA TYR A 118 -31.95 -15.92 -14.67
C TYR A 118 -32.37 -16.60 -13.35
N ASP A 119 -33.14 -15.91 -12.51
CA ASP A 119 -33.65 -16.43 -11.24
C ASP A 119 -34.51 -17.69 -11.45
N ALA A 120 -35.39 -17.71 -12.45
CA ALA A 120 -36.23 -18.87 -12.77
C ALA A 120 -35.42 -20.11 -13.22
N LEU A 121 -34.34 -19.91 -14.00
CA LEU A 121 -33.44 -20.99 -14.41
C LEU A 121 -32.67 -21.55 -13.21
N MET A 122 -32.22 -20.68 -12.31
CA MET A 122 -31.46 -21.03 -11.12
C MET A 122 -32.32 -21.80 -10.11
N GLU A 123 -33.57 -21.38 -9.92
CA GLU A 123 -34.55 -22.10 -9.10
C GLU A 123 -34.88 -23.49 -9.68
N PHE A 124 -35.13 -23.59 -11.00
CA PHE A 124 -35.40 -24.88 -11.64
C PHE A 124 -34.20 -25.82 -11.50
N TYR A 125 -32.99 -25.32 -11.78
CA TYR A 125 -31.77 -26.08 -11.64
C TYR A 125 -31.54 -26.52 -10.18
N SER A 126 -31.82 -25.66 -9.20
CA SER A 126 -31.73 -26.02 -7.78
C SER A 126 -32.72 -27.13 -7.41
N ARG A 127 -33.98 -27.05 -7.86
CA ARG A 127 -34.97 -28.13 -7.68
C ARG A 127 -34.53 -29.44 -8.34
N LEU A 128 -33.95 -29.39 -9.54
CA LEU A 128 -33.40 -30.55 -10.24
C LEU A 128 -32.29 -31.23 -9.44
N GLN A 129 -31.39 -30.43 -8.86
CA GLN A 129 -30.29 -30.93 -8.04
C GLN A 129 -30.76 -31.49 -6.70
N LEU A 130 -31.76 -30.87 -6.05
CA LEU A 130 -32.38 -31.39 -4.83
C LEU A 130 -33.05 -32.74 -5.06
N LEU A 131 -33.77 -32.88 -6.18
CA LEU A 131 -34.40 -34.14 -6.57
C LEU A 131 -33.34 -35.24 -6.76
N GLN A 132 -32.23 -34.92 -7.43
CA GLN A 132 -31.13 -35.86 -7.59
C GLN A 132 -30.48 -36.25 -6.25
N ALA A 133 -30.22 -35.28 -5.37
CA ALA A 133 -29.67 -35.56 -4.04
C ALA A 133 -30.59 -36.46 -3.21
N GLY A 134 -31.91 -36.31 -3.37
CA GLY A 134 -32.91 -37.12 -2.67
C GLY A 134 -33.06 -38.55 -3.20
N LEU A 135 -32.85 -38.79 -4.49
CA LEU A 135 -33.11 -40.09 -5.11
C LEU A 135 -31.85 -40.92 -5.36
N ALA A 136 -30.73 -40.29 -5.70
CA ALA A 136 -29.51 -40.99 -6.12
C ALA A 136 -28.88 -41.82 -4.99
N GLY A 137 -28.10 -42.85 -5.35
CA GLY A 137 -27.22 -43.57 -4.41
C GLY A 137 -25.91 -42.82 -4.11
N LYS A 138 -25.07 -43.36 -3.22
CA LYS A 138 -23.79 -42.76 -2.74
C LYS A 138 -22.94 -42.09 -3.84
N SER A 139 -22.75 -42.76 -4.98
CA SER A 139 -21.95 -42.25 -6.11
C SER A 139 -22.64 -41.14 -6.91
N GLY A 140 -23.97 -41.18 -7.03
CA GLY A 140 -24.77 -40.23 -7.81
C GLY A 140 -25.11 -38.95 -7.05
N VAL A 141 -25.20 -39.00 -5.71
CA VAL A 141 -25.45 -37.83 -4.84
C VAL A 141 -24.35 -36.80 -4.95
N ALA A 142 -23.07 -37.22 -4.99
CA ALA A 142 -21.95 -36.30 -5.20
C ALA A 142 -22.09 -35.49 -6.50
N GLY A 143 -22.76 -36.08 -7.51
CA GLY A 143 -23.09 -35.40 -8.75
C GLY A 143 -24.04 -34.21 -8.58
N ALA A 144 -24.87 -34.19 -7.53
CA ALA A 144 -25.84 -33.11 -7.27
C ALA A 144 -25.18 -31.81 -6.81
N PHE A 145 -24.02 -31.93 -6.16
CA PHE A 145 -23.23 -30.81 -5.63
C PHE A 145 -22.13 -30.35 -6.60
N LYS A 146 -21.97 -31.01 -7.76
CA LYS A 146 -21.00 -30.59 -8.77
C LYS A 146 -21.40 -29.24 -9.36
N SER A 147 -20.51 -28.26 -9.21
CA SER A 147 -20.58 -26.96 -9.89
C SER A 147 -19.58 -26.92 -11.04
N THR A 148 -20.02 -26.42 -12.19
CA THR A 148 -19.19 -26.18 -13.39
C THR A 148 -19.61 -24.85 -14.00
N SER A 149 -18.69 -24.05 -14.56
CA SER A 149 -18.97 -22.76 -15.25
C SER A 149 -20.13 -22.84 -16.21
N GLY A 150 -20.25 -23.96 -16.91
CA GLY A 150 -21.29 -24.18 -17.90
C GLY A 150 -22.67 -24.47 -17.34
N LEU A 151 -22.91 -24.44 -16.02
CA LEU A 151 -24.23 -24.72 -15.40
C LEU A 151 -24.66 -23.58 -14.48
N PRO A 152 -25.98 -23.40 -14.24
CA PRO A 152 -26.49 -22.36 -13.35
C PRO A 152 -25.96 -22.53 -11.91
N VAL A 153 -25.79 -21.41 -11.20
CA VAL A 153 -25.44 -21.46 -9.78
C VAL A 153 -26.68 -21.90 -9.00
N PRO A 154 -26.56 -22.73 -7.95
CA PRO A 154 -27.69 -23.02 -7.08
C PRO A 154 -28.18 -21.77 -6.32
N THR A 155 -29.45 -21.76 -5.92
CA THR A 155 -30.06 -20.72 -5.09
C THR A 155 -29.38 -20.64 -3.71
N GLN A 156 -29.54 -19.50 -3.01
CA GLN A 156 -28.94 -19.29 -1.67
C GLN A 156 -29.38 -20.36 -0.64
N GLY A 157 -30.59 -20.93 -0.77
CA GLY A 157 -31.11 -21.97 0.13
C GLY A 157 -30.75 -23.41 -0.24
N PHE A 158 -30.10 -23.64 -1.39
CA PHE A 158 -29.87 -24.98 -1.91
C PHE A 158 -29.07 -25.86 -0.95
N MET A 159 -27.97 -25.36 -0.38
CA MET A 159 -27.08 -26.17 0.48
C MET A 159 -27.82 -26.70 1.72
N LEU A 160 -28.58 -25.84 2.39
CA LEU A 160 -29.40 -26.22 3.54
C LEU A 160 -30.47 -27.24 3.17
N ASN A 161 -31.18 -27.03 2.07
CA ASN A 161 -32.26 -27.93 1.64
C ASN A 161 -31.73 -29.28 1.16
N ALA A 162 -30.63 -29.30 0.40
CA ALA A 162 -29.97 -30.51 -0.06
C ALA A 162 -29.42 -31.31 1.13
N GLY A 163 -28.75 -30.63 2.05
CA GLY A 163 -28.24 -31.22 3.27
C GLY A 163 -29.35 -31.82 4.14
N ARG A 164 -30.45 -31.10 4.35
CA ARG A 164 -31.62 -31.61 5.08
C ARG A 164 -32.23 -32.84 4.43
N ILE A 165 -32.32 -32.87 3.10
CA ILE A 165 -32.74 -34.07 2.37
C ILE A 165 -31.79 -35.24 2.65
N LEU A 166 -30.48 -35.00 2.78
CA LEU A 166 -29.51 -36.03 3.18
C LEU A 166 -29.66 -36.43 4.65
N LEU A 167 -29.96 -35.51 5.56
CA LEU A 167 -30.24 -35.85 6.97
C LEU A 167 -31.49 -36.72 7.11
N ASP A 168 -32.51 -36.49 6.28
CA ASP A 168 -33.74 -37.28 6.25
C ASP A 168 -33.53 -38.71 5.68
N ARG A 169 -32.30 -39.09 5.29
CA ARG A 169 -32.01 -40.38 4.65
C ARG A 169 -31.58 -41.45 5.65
N PRO A 170 -32.12 -42.68 5.54
CA PRO A 170 -31.77 -43.79 6.44
C PRO A 170 -30.45 -44.48 6.10
N GLU A 171 -29.77 -44.13 4.99
CA GLU A 171 -28.60 -44.86 4.54
C GLU A 171 -27.30 -44.52 5.32
N PRO A 172 -26.46 -45.51 5.68
CA PRO A 172 -25.31 -45.31 6.57
C PRO A 172 -24.12 -44.54 5.94
N TRP A 173 -24.14 -44.32 4.62
CA TRP A 173 -23.07 -43.60 3.91
C TRP A 173 -23.25 -42.08 3.91
N VAL A 174 -24.40 -41.57 4.40
CA VAL A 174 -24.72 -40.14 4.48
C VAL A 174 -23.64 -39.29 5.15
N PRO A 175 -23.08 -39.64 6.34
CA PRO A 175 -22.07 -38.81 7.00
C PRO A 175 -20.81 -38.62 6.17
N GLU A 176 -20.36 -39.64 5.42
CA GLU A 176 -19.21 -39.51 4.53
C GLU A 176 -19.47 -38.52 3.39
N VAL A 177 -20.70 -38.50 2.86
CA VAL A 177 -21.08 -37.56 1.79
C VAL A 177 -21.19 -36.15 2.33
N LEU A 178 -21.73 -35.95 3.54
CA LEU A 178 -21.75 -34.66 4.22
C LEU A 178 -20.33 -34.17 4.55
N ALA A 179 -19.43 -35.04 5.01
CA ALA A 179 -18.03 -34.68 5.26
C ALA A 179 -17.32 -34.23 3.97
N ARG A 180 -17.46 -34.99 2.87
CA ARG A 180 -16.97 -34.57 1.54
C ARG A 180 -17.63 -33.28 1.07
N MET A 181 -18.87 -33.04 1.48
CA MET A 181 -19.58 -31.82 1.15
C MET A 181 -18.98 -30.61 1.83
N PHE A 182 -18.65 -30.76 3.11
CA PHE A 182 -17.97 -29.72 3.87
C PHE A 182 -16.51 -29.51 3.44
N GLU A 183 -15.80 -30.59 3.07
CA GLU A 183 -14.44 -30.52 2.51
C GLU A 183 -14.36 -29.67 1.23
N ASN A 184 -15.41 -29.71 0.40
CA ASN A 184 -15.44 -29.02 -0.88
C ASN A 184 -16.27 -27.73 -0.86
N LEU A 185 -16.58 -27.14 0.32
CA LEU A 185 -17.42 -25.94 0.45
C LEU A 185 -17.00 -24.81 -0.49
N HIS A 186 -15.70 -24.56 -0.62
CA HIS A 186 -15.13 -23.49 -1.44
C HIS A 186 -15.35 -23.67 -2.93
N ARG A 187 -15.51 -24.92 -3.40
CA ARG A 187 -15.82 -25.23 -4.80
C ARG A 187 -17.29 -24.99 -5.13
N TRP A 188 -18.17 -25.04 -4.13
CA TRP A 188 -19.62 -25.12 -4.35
C TRP A 188 -20.35 -23.85 -3.98
N ALA A 189 -19.87 -23.16 -2.95
CA ALA A 189 -20.30 -21.82 -2.63
C ALA A 189 -19.31 -20.83 -3.25
N ARG A 190 -19.65 -20.26 -4.41
CA ARG A 190 -18.77 -19.30 -5.11
C ARG A 190 -18.71 -17.92 -4.45
N PHE A 191 -19.69 -17.57 -3.63
CA PHE A 191 -19.77 -16.26 -2.97
C PHE A 191 -19.57 -16.38 -1.46
N ALA A 192 -18.56 -15.70 -0.92
CA ALA A 192 -18.45 -15.43 0.51
C ALA A 192 -19.32 -14.21 0.85
N GLY A 193 -20.22 -14.34 1.83
CA GLY A 193 -21.15 -13.29 2.24
C GLY A 193 -22.61 -13.55 1.82
N GLY A 194 -23.44 -13.96 2.78
CA GLY A 194 -24.87 -14.27 2.63
C GLY A 194 -25.26 -15.52 3.43
N ASP A 195 -26.52 -15.64 3.86
CA ASP A 195 -27.03 -16.84 4.55
C ASP A 195 -27.24 -17.98 3.55
N GLN A 196 -26.29 -18.92 3.49
CA GLN A 196 -26.33 -20.10 2.62
C GLN A 196 -26.85 -21.34 3.36
N GLY A 197 -27.14 -21.19 4.65
CA GLY A 197 -27.52 -22.24 5.59
C GLY A 197 -26.50 -23.37 5.80
N VAL A 198 -25.22 -23.17 5.50
CA VAL A 198 -24.13 -24.15 5.72
C VAL A 198 -23.88 -24.37 7.20
N ALA A 199 -23.68 -23.30 7.99
CA ALA A 199 -23.56 -23.41 9.44
C ALA A 199 -24.84 -23.99 10.06
N ARG A 200 -26.00 -23.59 9.54
CA ARG A 200 -27.29 -24.11 10.03
C ARG A 200 -27.41 -25.61 9.80
N LEU A 201 -27.03 -26.10 8.62
CA LEU A 201 -26.99 -27.51 8.30
C LEU A 201 -26.04 -28.28 9.23
N MET A 202 -24.85 -27.74 9.49
CA MET A 202 -23.89 -28.36 10.41
C MET A 202 -24.47 -28.51 11.83
N SER A 203 -25.16 -27.47 12.32
CA SER A 203 -25.85 -27.51 13.61
C SER A 203 -26.98 -28.55 13.63
N GLU A 204 -27.82 -28.59 12.60
CA GLU A 204 -28.91 -29.57 12.49
C GLU A 204 -28.40 -31.01 12.39
N ALA A 205 -27.31 -31.24 11.64
CA ALA A 205 -26.69 -32.56 11.52
C ALA A 205 -26.21 -33.08 12.88
N ARG A 206 -25.54 -32.24 13.67
CA ARG A 206 -25.06 -32.60 15.01
C ARG A 206 -26.18 -32.82 16.02
N GLN A 207 -27.29 -32.09 15.88
CA GLN A 207 -28.46 -32.23 16.75
C GLN A 207 -29.25 -33.52 16.47
N GLN A 208 -29.42 -33.87 15.19
CA GLN A 208 -30.17 -35.05 14.77
C GLN A 208 -29.35 -36.34 14.87
N HIS A 209 -28.04 -36.24 14.62
CA HIS A 209 -27.09 -37.36 14.60
C HIS A 209 -25.84 -37.07 15.43
N PRO A 210 -25.93 -37.10 16.78
CA PRO A 210 -24.79 -36.88 17.66
C PRO A 210 -23.63 -37.84 17.41
N GLU A 211 -23.91 -39.05 16.92
CA GLU A 211 -22.93 -40.07 16.57
C GLU A 211 -22.00 -39.68 15.40
N TRP A 212 -22.32 -38.63 14.64
CA TRP A 212 -21.47 -38.12 13.55
C TRP A 212 -20.50 -37.03 13.99
N ALA A 213 -20.48 -36.66 15.28
CA ALA A 213 -19.69 -35.54 15.80
C ALA A 213 -18.22 -35.59 15.39
N ASP A 214 -17.55 -36.73 15.53
CA ASP A 214 -16.13 -36.89 15.18
C ASP A 214 -15.87 -36.79 13.68
N THR A 215 -16.81 -37.27 12.86
CA THR A 215 -16.71 -37.23 11.39
C THR A 215 -16.82 -35.80 10.87
N LEU A 216 -17.64 -34.97 11.52
CA LEU A 216 -17.90 -33.59 11.10
C LEU A 216 -17.01 -32.55 11.80
N ALA A 217 -16.34 -32.91 12.90
CA ALA A 217 -15.52 -32.03 13.72
C ALA A 217 -14.48 -31.19 12.92
N PRO A 218 -13.76 -31.72 11.91
CA PRO A 218 -12.78 -30.93 11.16
C PRO A 218 -13.38 -29.72 10.42
N TRP A 219 -14.70 -29.73 10.17
CA TRP A 219 -15.35 -28.76 9.30
C TRP A 219 -16.20 -27.71 10.04
N LEU A 220 -16.27 -27.77 11.36
CA LEU A 220 -17.08 -26.85 12.17
C LEU A 220 -16.68 -25.39 11.93
N GLY A 221 -15.37 -25.13 11.91
CA GLY A 221 -14.84 -23.79 11.72
C GLY A 221 -15.11 -23.23 10.33
N ALA A 222 -14.89 -24.04 9.29
CA ALA A 222 -15.18 -23.68 7.90
C ALA A 222 -16.67 -23.36 7.69
N ALA A 223 -17.57 -24.17 8.28
CA ALA A 223 -19.01 -23.93 8.20
C ALA A 223 -19.42 -22.61 8.88
N MET A 224 -18.92 -22.34 10.09
CA MET A 224 -19.22 -21.09 10.80
C MET A 224 -18.69 -19.83 10.10
N ARG A 225 -17.48 -19.91 9.52
CA ARG A 225 -16.88 -18.81 8.74
C ARG A 225 -17.58 -18.58 7.42
N ARG A 226 -18.28 -19.58 6.88
CA ARG A 226 -19.02 -19.47 5.62
C ARG A 226 -20.20 -18.51 5.71
N ASP A 227 -21.10 -18.76 6.65
CA ASP A 227 -22.34 -17.99 6.82
C ASP A 227 -22.84 -17.86 8.27
N GLY A 228 -22.36 -18.69 9.20
CA GLY A 228 -22.80 -18.68 10.59
C GLY A 228 -22.63 -17.33 11.29
N PHE A 229 -21.47 -16.69 11.12
CA PHE A 229 -21.22 -15.36 11.68
C PHE A 229 -22.06 -14.24 11.05
N PHE A 230 -22.51 -14.40 9.79
CA PHE A 230 -23.35 -13.40 9.11
C PHE A 230 -24.76 -13.31 9.71
N THR A 231 -25.19 -14.34 10.45
CA THR A 231 -26.47 -14.31 11.20
C THR A 231 -26.48 -13.25 12.31
N ARG A 232 -25.28 -12.82 12.78
CA ARG A 232 -25.04 -11.84 13.87
C ARG A 232 -25.57 -12.21 15.25
N SER A 233 -26.64 -12.98 15.36
CA SER A 233 -27.24 -13.40 16.64
C SER A 233 -26.50 -14.58 17.27
N LEU A 234 -25.78 -15.38 16.47
CA LEU A 234 -25.18 -16.66 16.85
C LEU A 234 -26.18 -17.64 17.49
N HIS A 235 -27.48 -17.38 17.41
CA HIS A 235 -28.51 -18.19 18.05
C HIS A 235 -28.65 -19.54 17.34
N GLY A 236 -28.64 -20.63 18.11
CA GLY A 236 -28.80 -21.99 17.58
C GLY A 236 -27.51 -22.66 17.10
N PHE A 237 -26.34 -22.05 17.33
CA PHE A 237 -25.03 -22.70 17.17
C PHE A 237 -24.46 -23.11 18.54
N ASP A 238 -23.81 -24.27 18.65
CA ASP A 238 -23.17 -24.68 19.90
C ASP A 238 -21.81 -23.96 20.12
N ALA A 239 -21.27 -24.06 21.33
CA ALA A 239 -20.00 -23.41 21.68
C ALA A 239 -18.82 -23.92 20.83
N ALA A 240 -18.78 -25.23 20.55
CA ALA A 240 -17.72 -25.85 19.78
C ALA A 240 -17.67 -25.31 18.34
N MET A 241 -18.83 -25.09 17.72
CA MET A 241 -18.93 -24.45 16.41
C MET A 241 -18.39 -23.02 16.45
N ILE A 242 -18.84 -22.21 17.40
CA ILE A 242 -18.44 -20.80 17.51
C ILE A 242 -16.92 -20.69 17.72
N LEU A 243 -16.36 -21.46 18.65
CA LEU A 243 -14.92 -21.48 18.94
C LEU A 243 -14.11 -21.94 17.72
N ALA A 244 -14.50 -23.05 17.08
CA ALA A 244 -13.85 -23.52 15.85
C ALA A 244 -13.94 -22.48 14.72
N GLY A 245 -15.05 -21.75 14.63
CA GLY A 245 -15.24 -20.68 13.65
C GLY A 245 -14.32 -19.48 13.89
N LEU A 246 -14.17 -19.05 15.14
CA LEU A 246 -13.24 -17.98 15.52
C LEU A 246 -11.78 -18.42 15.31
N GLU A 247 -11.46 -19.69 15.60
CA GLU A 247 -10.12 -20.28 15.45
C GLU A 247 -9.73 -20.52 13.98
N TYR A 248 -10.69 -20.82 13.11
CA TYR A 248 -10.45 -21.11 11.70
C TYR A 248 -9.76 -19.95 10.97
N GLU A 249 -8.64 -20.26 10.34
CA GLU A 249 -7.90 -19.34 9.48
C GLU A 249 -8.26 -19.61 8.02
N PRO A 250 -8.99 -18.68 7.37
CA PRO A 250 -9.29 -18.82 5.95
C PRO A 250 -8.00 -18.74 5.14
N SER A 251 -7.94 -19.48 4.02
CA SER A 251 -6.84 -19.34 3.07
C SER A 251 -6.76 -17.91 2.52
N GLU A 252 -5.61 -17.47 2.01
CA GLU A 252 -5.44 -16.11 1.46
C GLU A 252 -6.46 -15.76 0.35
N GLN A 253 -7.03 -16.78 -0.29
CA GLN A 253 -8.06 -16.67 -1.34
C GLN A 253 -9.49 -16.48 -0.79
N GLU A 254 -9.68 -16.58 0.52
CA GLU A 254 -10.98 -16.54 1.21
C GLU A 254 -11.18 -15.31 2.11
N SER A 255 -10.12 -14.57 2.43
CA SER A 255 -10.17 -13.55 3.50
C SER A 255 -10.75 -12.21 3.02
N VAL A 256 -12.05 -11.97 3.25
CA VAL A 256 -12.63 -10.61 3.21
C VAL A 256 -13.27 -10.21 4.55
N PHE A 257 -13.60 -11.17 5.44
CA PHE A 257 -14.37 -10.90 6.66
C PHE A 257 -13.76 -11.54 7.93
N GLU A 258 -13.46 -10.72 8.93
CA GLU A 258 -13.11 -11.15 10.30
C GLU A 258 -14.32 -10.91 11.23
N PRO A 259 -14.89 -11.94 11.89
CA PRO A 259 -16.11 -11.82 12.70
C PRO A 259 -16.06 -10.74 13.78
N LEU A 260 -14.91 -10.53 14.41
CA LEU A 260 -14.75 -9.52 15.47
C LEU A 260 -14.81 -8.07 14.94
N MET A 261 -14.80 -7.86 13.62
CA MET A 261 -15.03 -6.55 13.03
C MET A 261 -16.52 -6.15 13.01
N ASP A 262 -17.46 -7.10 13.15
CA ASP A 262 -18.88 -6.79 13.24
C ASP A 262 -19.29 -6.63 14.72
N PRO A 263 -19.66 -5.42 15.17
CA PRO A 263 -19.99 -5.17 16.57
C PRO A 263 -21.18 -5.98 17.08
N LYS A 264 -22.09 -6.43 16.19
CA LYS A 264 -23.23 -7.26 16.57
C LYS A 264 -22.81 -8.67 16.95
N ILE A 265 -21.76 -9.19 16.30
CA ILE A 265 -21.19 -10.50 16.64
C ILE A 265 -20.49 -10.44 18.00
N VAL A 266 -19.70 -9.38 18.23
CA VAL A 266 -19.06 -9.12 19.53
C VAL A 266 -20.11 -9.08 20.64
N GLU A 267 -21.21 -8.35 20.44
CA GLU A 267 -22.31 -8.29 21.41
C GLU A 267 -22.95 -9.67 21.66
N ALA A 268 -23.16 -10.47 20.60
CA ALA A 268 -23.68 -11.82 20.73
C ALA A 268 -22.72 -12.76 21.50
N LEU A 269 -21.41 -12.66 21.25
CA LEU A 269 -20.38 -13.42 21.98
C LEU A 269 -20.38 -13.06 23.47
N LEU A 270 -20.45 -11.77 23.82
CA LEU A 270 -20.51 -11.32 25.22
C LEU A 270 -21.79 -11.80 25.92
N ARG A 271 -22.95 -11.70 25.26
CA ARG A 271 -24.22 -12.21 25.81
C ARG A 271 -24.14 -13.72 26.09
N ARG A 272 -23.62 -14.49 25.15
CA ARG A 272 -23.46 -15.95 25.29
C ARG A 272 -22.39 -16.38 26.29
N MET A 273 -21.38 -15.55 26.50
CA MET A 273 -20.44 -15.73 27.60
C MET A 273 -21.14 -15.48 28.95
N SER A 274 -21.98 -14.44 29.03
CA SER A 274 -22.68 -14.07 30.27
C SER A 274 -23.77 -15.06 30.70
N ASP A 275 -24.44 -15.71 29.73
CA ASP A 275 -25.46 -16.73 30.00
C ASP A 275 -24.88 -18.15 30.17
N GLY A 276 -23.55 -18.30 30.07
CA GLY A 276 -22.82 -19.56 30.23
C GLY A 276 -22.88 -20.49 29.01
N SER A 277 -23.54 -20.10 27.92
CA SER A 277 -23.64 -20.92 26.69
C SER A 277 -22.36 -20.93 25.85
N LEU A 278 -21.37 -20.10 26.19
CA LEU A 278 -20.03 -20.07 25.59
C LEU A 278 -18.96 -20.01 26.70
N PRO A 279 -18.08 -21.02 26.84
CA PRO A 279 -17.09 -21.05 27.92
C PRO A 279 -16.09 -19.90 27.86
N ARG A 280 -16.07 -19.08 28.92
CA ARG A 280 -15.17 -17.94 29.05
C ARG A 280 -13.69 -18.33 28.98
N ALA A 281 -13.31 -19.44 29.64
CA ALA A 281 -11.93 -19.90 29.66
C ALA A 281 -11.40 -20.23 28.26
N ASP A 282 -12.21 -20.86 27.42
CA ASP A 282 -11.86 -21.23 26.04
C ASP A 282 -11.71 -19.99 25.15
N LEU A 283 -12.58 -18.99 25.32
CA LEU A 283 -12.49 -17.70 24.61
C LEU A 283 -11.21 -16.94 24.94
N ILE A 284 -10.84 -16.87 26.23
CA ILE A 284 -9.59 -16.23 26.64
C ILE A 284 -8.39 -16.99 26.04
N ALA A 285 -8.41 -18.33 26.09
CA ALA A 285 -7.32 -19.16 25.54
C ALA A 285 -7.19 -18.99 24.03
N LEU A 286 -8.31 -18.93 23.32
CA LEU A 286 -8.33 -18.66 21.88
C LEU A 286 -7.80 -17.26 21.56
N THR A 287 -8.21 -16.24 22.32
CA THR A 287 -7.78 -14.85 22.13
C THR A 287 -6.27 -14.71 22.29
N LEU A 288 -5.69 -15.31 23.33
CA LEU A 288 -4.24 -15.28 23.58
C LEU A 288 -3.47 -16.06 22.49
N ARG A 289 -3.94 -17.26 22.10
CA ARG A 289 -3.35 -18.02 20.99
C ARG A 289 -3.37 -17.23 19.67
N LYS A 290 -4.47 -16.52 19.38
CA LYS A 290 -4.58 -15.69 18.17
C LYS A 290 -3.62 -14.50 18.20
N LEU A 291 -3.51 -13.81 19.33
CA LEU A 291 -2.60 -12.68 19.48
C LEU A 291 -1.11 -13.08 19.43
N GLN A 292 -0.78 -14.33 19.78
CA GLN A 292 0.57 -14.89 19.64
C GLN A 292 0.94 -15.20 18.17
N GLY A 293 -0.05 -15.37 17.29
CA GLY A 293 0.16 -15.69 15.88
C GLY A 293 0.48 -14.48 14.98
N PRO A 294 0.88 -14.72 13.72
CA PRO A 294 1.13 -13.66 12.74
C PRO A 294 -0.19 -13.04 12.25
N LEU A 295 -0.61 -11.94 12.87
CA LEU A 295 -1.82 -11.22 12.50
C LEU A 295 -1.51 -9.97 11.65
N ARG A 296 -2.37 -9.69 10.66
CA ARG A 296 -2.39 -8.39 9.96
C ARG A 296 -2.76 -7.27 10.94
N PRO A 297 -2.26 -6.03 10.79
CA PRO A 297 -2.47 -4.95 11.77
C PRO A 297 -3.94 -4.66 12.11
N SER A 298 -4.83 -4.66 11.12
CA SER A 298 -6.28 -4.43 11.33
C SER A 298 -6.94 -5.55 12.13
N ILE A 299 -6.56 -6.80 11.88
CA ILE A 299 -7.07 -7.99 12.59
C ILE A 299 -6.53 -8.00 14.02
N ALA A 300 -5.23 -7.75 14.22
CA ALA A 300 -4.61 -7.66 15.53
C ALA A 300 -5.32 -6.63 16.42
N LYS A 301 -5.68 -5.47 15.85
CA LYS A 301 -6.45 -4.44 16.57
C LYS A 301 -7.80 -4.96 17.07
N CYS A 302 -8.56 -5.67 16.24
CA CYS A 302 -9.87 -6.20 16.62
C CYS A 302 -9.75 -7.24 17.75
N TRP A 303 -8.74 -8.11 17.70
CA TRP A 303 -8.48 -9.08 18.76
C TRP A 303 -8.01 -8.43 20.07
N ILE A 304 -7.27 -7.31 20.00
CA ILE A 304 -6.90 -6.53 21.19
C ILE A 304 -8.13 -5.84 21.79
N GLU A 305 -8.98 -5.21 20.97
CA GLU A 305 -10.24 -4.60 21.42
C GLU A 305 -11.17 -5.65 22.06
N TRP A 306 -11.20 -6.87 21.50
CA TRP A 306 -11.91 -8.00 22.10
C TRP A 306 -11.29 -8.43 23.44
N PHE A 307 -9.96 -8.54 23.53
CA PHE A 307 -9.26 -8.84 24.77
C PHE A 307 -9.59 -7.82 25.88
N GLU A 308 -9.59 -6.53 25.55
CA GLU A 308 -9.96 -5.46 26.49
C GLU A 308 -11.42 -5.61 26.97
N GLN A 309 -12.34 -5.98 26.08
CA GLN A 309 -13.75 -6.21 26.41
C GLN A 309 -13.98 -7.48 27.25
N LEU A 310 -13.12 -8.50 27.11
CA LEU A 310 -13.17 -9.67 28.00
C LEU A 310 -12.92 -9.28 29.45
N ALA A 311 -12.21 -8.18 29.72
CA ALA A 311 -11.95 -7.63 31.05
C ALA A 311 -11.48 -8.73 32.03
N LEU A 312 -10.32 -9.33 31.74
CA LEU A 312 -9.76 -10.39 32.56
C LEU A 312 -9.55 -9.91 34.00
N THR A 313 -9.86 -10.78 34.95
CA THR A 313 -9.58 -10.55 36.38
C THR A 313 -8.10 -10.83 36.70
N ASP A 314 -7.59 -10.27 37.79
CA ASP A 314 -6.21 -10.52 38.23
C ASP A 314 -5.89 -12.01 38.48
N ALA A 315 -6.90 -12.81 38.82
CA ALA A 315 -6.75 -14.26 38.95
C ALA A 315 -6.57 -14.92 37.58
N GLU A 316 -7.43 -14.59 36.62
CA GLU A 316 -7.34 -15.10 35.24
C GLU A 316 -6.04 -14.69 34.54
N ILE A 317 -5.53 -13.48 34.83
CA ILE A 317 -4.23 -13.01 34.33
C ILE A 317 -3.13 -13.89 34.92
N ARG A 318 -3.11 -14.09 36.25
CA ARG A 318 -2.07 -14.87 36.95
C ARG A 318 -2.00 -16.32 36.51
N ASP A 319 -3.15 -16.97 36.32
CA ASP A 319 -3.22 -18.37 35.87
C ASP A 319 -2.60 -18.58 34.47
N ARG A 320 -2.42 -17.51 33.70
CA ARG A 320 -1.95 -17.52 32.31
C ARG A 320 -0.61 -16.81 32.10
N ALA A 321 0.20 -16.70 33.16
CA ALA A 321 1.50 -16.01 33.12
C ALA A 321 2.37 -16.41 31.90
N GLY A 322 2.48 -17.71 31.62
CA GLY A 322 3.29 -18.21 30.49
C GLY A 322 2.81 -17.73 29.11
N GLU A 323 1.49 -17.57 28.92
CA GLU A 323 0.92 -17.08 27.65
C GLU A 323 1.26 -15.61 27.42
N PHE A 324 1.25 -14.78 28.48
CA PHE A 324 1.64 -13.37 28.42
C PHE A 324 3.15 -13.17 28.23
N ILE A 325 3.98 -14.03 28.84
CA ILE A 325 5.43 -14.00 28.61
C ILE A 325 5.74 -14.33 27.15
N THR A 326 5.08 -15.34 26.59
CA THR A 326 5.20 -15.68 25.16
C THR A 326 4.76 -14.51 24.26
N LEU A 327 3.69 -13.82 24.66
CA LEU A 327 3.13 -12.69 23.92
C LEU A 327 4.05 -11.46 23.84
N LEU A 328 5.05 -11.32 24.73
CA LEU A 328 6.07 -10.25 24.64
C LEU A 328 6.76 -10.22 23.27
N ASN A 329 6.93 -11.40 22.65
CA ASN A 329 7.57 -11.58 21.36
C ASN A 329 6.60 -11.94 20.23
N ALA A 330 5.33 -11.55 20.37
CA ALA A 330 4.34 -11.74 19.32
C ALA A 330 4.78 -11.09 17.98
N PRO A 331 4.47 -11.70 16.83
CA PRO A 331 4.81 -11.12 15.52
C PRO A 331 4.14 -9.76 15.27
N ALA A 332 2.95 -9.54 15.84
CA ALA A 332 2.21 -8.29 15.72
C ALA A 332 2.65 -7.28 16.80
N PRO A 333 3.23 -6.10 16.43
CA PRO A 333 3.77 -5.15 17.41
C PRO A 333 2.76 -4.64 18.45
N ALA A 334 1.49 -4.53 18.08
CA ALA A 334 0.42 -4.10 18.99
C ALA A 334 0.14 -5.13 20.09
N ALA A 335 0.25 -6.42 19.77
CA ALA A 335 0.08 -7.51 20.73
C ALA A 335 1.25 -7.57 21.72
N SER A 336 2.49 -7.40 21.24
CA SER A 336 3.66 -7.26 22.12
C SER A 336 3.52 -6.07 23.07
N LYS A 337 3.04 -4.92 22.58
CA LYS A 337 2.82 -3.72 23.41
C LYS A 337 1.82 -3.98 24.54
N LEU A 338 0.73 -4.68 24.25
CA LEU A 338 -0.24 -5.12 25.26
C LEU A 338 0.42 -6.01 26.31
N ALA A 339 1.21 -7.00 25.88
CA ALA A 339 1.94 -7.90 26.77
C ALA A 339 2.92 -7.16 27.68
N PHE A 340 3.67 -6.18 27.16
CA PHE A 340 4.58 -5.35 27.97
C PHE A 340 3.85 -4.64 29.11
N ALA A 341 2.66 -4.09 28.86
CA ALA A 341 1.88 -3.41 29.90
C ALA A 341 1.39 -4.39 30.99
N ILE A 342 0.88 -5.56 30.58
CA ILE A 342 0.37 -6.58 31.51
C ILE A 342 1.51 -7.17 32.36
N VAL A 343 2.66 -7.48 31.73
CA VAL A 343 3.84 -8.01 32.44
C VAL A 343 4.40 -7.01 33.43
N GLU A 344 4.45 -5.73 33.06
CA GLU A 344 4.87 -4.68 33.97
C GLU A 344 3.96 -4.55 35.21
N GLN A 345 2.66 -4.73 35.02
CA GLN A 345 1.67 -4.54 36.07
C GLN A 345 1.55 -5.75 37.00
N HIS A 346 1.64 -6.99 36.47
CA HIS A 346 1.26 -8.19 37.21
C HIS A 346 2.39 -9.19 37.49
N PHE A 347 3.50 -9.16 36.73
CA PHE A 347 4.48 -10.26 36.74
C PHE A 347 5.90 -9.85 37.14
N LEU A 348 6.20 -8.58 37.41
CA LEU A 348 7.57 -8.16 37.74
C LEU A 348 8.10 -8.74 39.07
N GLU A 349 7.21 -8.94 40.06
CA GLU A 349 7.54 -9.45 41.41
C GLU A 349 7.56 -10.99 41.52
N ASP A 350 7.08 -11.69 40.48
CA ASP A 350 6.94 -13.15 40.50
C ASP A 350 8.30 -13.84 40.29
N ALA A 351 8.90 -14.34 41.36
CA ALA A 351 10.22 -14.95 41.31
C ALA A 351 10.30 -16.22 40.41
N GLU A 352 9.23 -17.01 40.29
CA GLU A 352 9.27 -18.36 39.70
C GLU A 352 9.59 -18.34 38.21
N ARG A 353 9.08 -17.35 37.47
CA ARG A 353 9.25 -17.25 35.99
C ARG A 353 10.23 -16.16 35.57
N THR A 354 11.10 -15.71 36.46
CA THR A 354 12.04 -14.63 36.19
C THR A 354 12.96 -14.94 35.00
N ASP A 355 13.49 -16.16 34.92
CA ASP A 355 14.41 -16.55 33.84
C ASP A 355 13.70 -16.61 32.46
N GLU A 356 12.47 -17.13 32.41
CA GLU A 356 11.62 -17.13 31.21
C GLU A 356 11.38 -15.70 30.72
N ARG A 357 11.06 -14.78 31.64
CA ARG A 357 10.87 -13.36 31.34
C ARG A 357 12.16 -12.70 30.87
N VAL A 358 13.29 -12.92 31.53
CA VAL A 358 14.58 -12.37 31.13
C VAL A 358 14.95 -12.84 29.72
N GLY A 359 14.75 -14.11 29.40
CA GLY A 359 14.95 -14.65 28.04
C GLY A 359 14.04 -13.98 27.01
N ALA A 360 12.74 -13.86 27.30
CA ALA A 360 11.78 -13.20 26.42
C ALA A 360 12.12 -11.71 26.19
N LEU A 361 12.47 -10.98 27.25
CA LEU A 361 12.89 -9.57 27.18
C LEU A 361 14.21 -9.42 26.43
N GLY A 362 15.15 -10.35 26.59
CA GLY A 362 16.41 -10.39 25.84
C GLY A 362 16.20 -10.48 24.34
N TYR A 363 15.33 -11.39 23.89
CA TYR A 363 14.91 -11.44 22.49
C TYR A 363 14.23 -10.13 22.04
N GLY A 364 13.41 -9.54 22.92
CA GLY A 364 12.77 -8.24 22.69
C GLY A 364 13.74 -7.07 22.46
N LEU A 365 14.98 -7.12 22.97
CA LEU A 365 16.01 -6.10 22.69
C LEU A 365 16.45 -6.07 21.21
N GLN A 366 16.27 -7.18 20.50
CA GLN A 366 16.58 -7.29 19.07
C GLN A 366 15.36 -6.99 18.18
N ASN A 367 14.24 -6.54 18.75
CA ASN A 367 13.03 -6.26 17.99
C ASN A 367 13.27 -5.16 16.93
N PRO A 368 12.79 -5.33 15.68
CA PRO A 368 12.95 -4.34 14.62
C PRO A 368 12.26 -3.00 14.94
N VAL A 369 11.29 -2.97 15.85
CA VAL A 369 10.60 -1.76 16.31
C VAL A 369 11.28 -1.20 17.57
N GLN A 370 11.98 -0.07 17.43
CA GLN A 370 12.76 0.54 18.51
C GLN A 370 11.96 0.80 19.80
N VAL A 371 10.69 1.21 19.70
CA VAL A 371 9.83 1.47 20.87
C VAL A 371 9.62 0.21 21.71
N LEU A 372 9.45 -0.95 21.07
CA LEU A 372 9.29 -2.24 21.76
C LEU A 372 10.61 -2.69 22.38
N ALA A 373 11.72 -2.54 21.66
CA ALA A 373 13.05 -2.86 22.18
C ALA A 373 13.42 -1.99 23.40
N LYS A 374 13.06 -0.70 23.40
CA LYS A 374 13.20 0.17 24.58
C LYS A 374 12.28 -0.22 25.72
N ALA A 375 11.05 -0.68 25.44
CA ALA A 375 10.15 -1.21 26.46
C ALA A 375 10.73 -2.48 27.12
N ALA A 376 11.33 -3.37 26.32
CA ALA A 376 12.03 -4.55 26.82
C ALA A 376 13.20 -4.18 27.75
N LEU A 377 14.04 -3.22 27.36
CA LEU A 377 15.11 -2.70 28.21
C LEU A 377 14.57 -2.10 29.53
N ARG A 378 13.48 -1.34 29.47
CA ARG A 378 12.85 -0.76 30.66
C ARG A 378 12.37 -1.83 31.63
N LEU A 379 11.69 -2.87 31.14
CA LEU A 379 11.23 -3.96 32.00
C LEU A 379 12.39 -4.79 32.52
N LEU A 380 13.43 -5.03 31.73
CA LEU A 380 14.61 -5.75 32.16
C LEU A 380 15.33 -5.03 33.31
N LYS A 381 15.47 -3.69 33.21
CA LYS A 381 15.97 -2.84 34.31
C LYS A 381 15.13 -2.97 35.59
N LYS A 382 13.81 -2.98 35.44
CA LYS A 382 12.89 -3.19 36.59
C LYS A 382 13.03 -4.58 37.17
N GLN A 383 13.14 -5.63 36.34
CA GLN A 383 13.31 -7.01 36.78
C GLN A 383 14.58 -7.17 37.62
N VAL A 384 15.71 -6.61 37.17
CA VAL A 384 16.97 -6.61 37.94
C VAL A 384 16.85 -5.86 39.27
N LYS A 385 16.03 -4.79 39.30
CA LYS A 385 15.77 -4.06 40.55
C LYS A 385 14.95 -4.87 41.55
N PHE A 386 13.96 -5.65 41.10
CA PHE A 386 13.14 -6.51 41.96
C PHE A 386 13.86 -7.80 42.37
N HIS A 387 14.70 -8.34 41.49
CA HIS A 387 15.43 -9.61 41.67
C HIS A 387 16.93 -9.44 41.39
N PRO A 388 17.68 -8.77 42.27
CA PRO A 388 19.12 -8.54 42.07
C PRO A 388 19.93 -9.83 41.93
N GLU A 389 19.48 -10.92 42.54
CA GLU A 389 20.07 -12.26 42.45
C GLU A 389 20.06 -12.85 41.03
N ARG A 390 19.21 -12.33 40.14
CA ARG A 390 19.12 -12.73 38.72
C ARG A 390 19.79 -11.72 37.77
N ALA A 391 20.58 -10.79 38.29
CA ALA A 391 21.25 -9.76 37.49
C ALA A 391 22.17 -10.35 36.40
N ALA A 392 22.89 -11.44 36.69
CA ALA A 392 23.83 -12.06 35.74
C ALA A 392 23.14 -12.50 34.43
N SER A 393 21.99 -13.18 34.53
CA SER A 393 21.20 -13.61 33.37
C SER A 393 20.67 -12.42 32.56
N ALA A 394 20.28 -11.34 33.23
CA ALA A 394 19.84 -10.12 32.57
C ALA A 394 21.00 -9.40 31.86
N LEU A 395 22.21 -9.40 32.44
CA LEU A 395 23.40 -8.82 31.82
C LEU A 395 23.77 -9.56 30.53
N ASN A 396 23.69 -10.89 30.51
CA ASN A 396 23.89 -11.68 29.30
C ASN A 396 22.87 -11.31 28.20
N ALA A 397 21.58 -11.17 28.55
CA ALA A 397 20.55 -10.70 27.62
C ALA A 397 20.86 -9.30 27.05
N VAL A 398 21.38 -8.38 27.87
CA VAL A 398 21.77 -7.02 27.46
C VAL A 398 22.95 -7.02 26.50
N VAL A 399 23.97 -7.85 26.77
CA VAL A 399 25.15 -8.00 25.88
C VAL A 399 24.72 -8.52 24.51
N ASN A 400 23.84 -9.52 24.46
CA ASN A 400 23.23 -9.98 23.20
C ASN A 400 22.40 -8.90 22.49
N GLY A 401 21.77 -8.00 23.26
CA GLY A 401 21.01 -6.86 22.76
C GLY A 401 21.86 -5.76 22.11
N LEU A 402 23.18 -5.72 22.34
CA LEU A 402 24.08 -4.77 21.68
C LEU A 402 24.18 -4.97 20.16
N GLY A 403 23.81 -6.15 19.65
CA GLY A 403 23.66 -6.42 18.22
C GLY A 403 22.40 -5.80 17.59
N SER A 404 21.61 -5.02 18.33
CA SER A 404 20.40 -4.37 17.82
C SER A 404 20.73 -3.35 16.71
N PRO A 405 19.90 -3.24 15.65
CA PRO A 405 20.10 -2.26 14.59
C PRO A 405 19.94 -0.81 15.08
N HIS A 406 19.32 -0.59 16.25
CA HIS A 406 18.95 0.74 16.76
C HIS A 406 20.07 1.40 17.57
N ALA A 407 20.73 2.42 17.01
CA ALA A 407 21.80 3.16 17.70
C ALA A 407 21.38 3.74 19.07
N ALA A 408 20.21 4.38 19.14
CA ALA A 408 19.71 4.94 20.40
C ALA A 408 19.46 3.88 21.49
N LEU A 409 19.09 2.64 21.11
CA LEU A 409 18.97 1.54 22.06
C LEU A 409 20.35 1.07 22.51
N ARG A 410 21.31 0.90 21.59
CA ARG A 410 22.69 0.52 21.93
C ARG A 410 23.33 1.49 22.91
N THR A 411 23.16 2.80 22.72
CA THR A 411 23.62 3.81 23.67
C THR A 411 22.98 3.64 25.06
N ASP A 412 21.67 3.40 25.12
CA ASP A 412 20.96 3.20 26.39
C ASP A 412 21.36 1.88 27.10
N LEU A 413 21.70 0.84 26.33
CA LEU A 413 22.25 -0.43 26.82
C LEU A 413 23.67 -0.25 27.34
N LEU A 414 24.57 0.39 26.58
CA LEU A 414 25.95 0.67 26.95
C LEU A 414 26.04 1.55 28.20
N ARG A 415 25.21 2.60 28.27
CA ARG A 415 25.12 3.46 29.48
C ARG A 415 24.70 2.66 30.70
N TRP A 416 23.79 1.69 30.54
CA TRP A 416 23.35 0.86 31.66
C TRP A 416 24.40 -0.19 32.04
N LEU A 417 25.01 -0.87 31.08
CA LEU A 417 26.13 -1.79 31.32
C LEU A 417 27.26 -1.09 32.08
N GLY A 418 27.57 0.15 31.71
CA GLY A 418 28.58 0.97 32.37
C GLY A 418 28.34 1.24 33.86
N THR A 419 27.13 1.01 34.37
CA THR A 419 26.84 1.14 35.81
C THR A 419 27.28 -0.05 36.65
N PHE A 420 27.62 -1.18 36.02
CA PHE A 420 28.03 -2.41 36.69
C PHE A 420 29.54 -2.51 36.82
N GLN A 421 29.98 -3.29 37.82
CA GLN A 421 31.38 -3.60 38.07
C GLN A 421 31.77 -4.92 37.39
N PRO A 422 33.03 -5.11 36.94
CA PRO A 422 33.47 -6.33 36.27
C PRO A 422 33.18 -7.62 37.06
N GLN A 423 33.21 -7.58 38.40
CA GLN A 423 32.95 -8.74 39.26
C GLN A 423 31.50 -9.23 39.24
N GLN A 424 30.57 -8.44 38.67
CA GLN A 424 29.15 -8.79 38.57
C GLN A 424 28.82 -9.56 37.28
N PHE A 425 29.79 -9.72 36.38
CA PHE A 425 29.65 -10.48 35.14
C PHE A 425 30.30 -11.85 35.29
N ASP A 426 29.71 -12.86 34.66
CA ASP A 426 30.41 -14.13 34.45
C ASP A 426 31.46 -13.99 33.33
N GLU A 427 32.46 -14.89 33.35
CA GLU A 427 33.60 -14.86 32.42
C GLU A 427 33.16 -14.99 30.96
N THR A 428 32.09 -15.76 30.71
CA THR A 428 31.48 -15.93 29.39
C THR A 428 30.86 -14.65 28.85
N THR A 429 30.14 -13.90 29.68
CA THR A 429 29.46 -12.65 29.33
C THR A 429 30.48 -11.53 29.12
N LEU A 430 31.56 -11.48 29.91
CA LEU A 430 32.66 -10.53 29.69
C LEU A 430 33.38 -10.78 28.36
N THR A 431 33.69 -12.04 28.05
CA THR A 431 34.31 -12.41 26.79
C THR A 431 33.42 -12.04 25.59
N GLN A 432 32.11 -12.27 25.73
CA GLN A 432 31.13 -11.88 24.71
C GLN A 432 31.02 -10.36 24.56
N LEU A 433 31.01 -9.61 25.67
CA LEU A 433 31.00 -8.15 25.66
C LEU A 433 32.23 -7.58 24.95
N GLN A 434 33.42 -8.13 25.21
CA GLN A 434 34.65 -7.74 24.52
C GLN A 434 34.59 -8.02 23.01
N SER A 435 34.07 -9.20 22.62
CA SER A 435 33.90 -9.55 21.22
C SER A 435 32.91 -8.62 20.50
N VAL A 436 31.78 -8.29 21.12
CA VAL A 436 30.75 -7.43 20.53
C VAL A 436 31.22 -5.98 20.49
N ALA A 437 31.92 -5.50 21.52
CA ALA A 437 32.48 -4.15 21.56
C ALA A 437 33.41 -3.86 20.36
N GLY A 438 34.17 -4.86 19.89
CA GLY A 438 35.02 -4.72 18.70
C GLY A 438 34.26 -4.48 17.38
N THR A 439 32.95 -4.73 17.35
CA THR A 439 32.09 -4.49 16.18
C THR A 439 31.29 -3.18 16.24
N LEU A 440 31.34 -2.48 17.38
CA LEU A 440 30.59 -1.24 17.60
C LEU A 440 31.46 0.00 17.30
N PRO A 441 30.85 1.14 16.91
CA PRO A 441 31.59 2.38 16.69
C PRO A 441 32.37 2.82 17.95
N PRO A 442 33.64 3.23 17.84
CA PRO A 442 34.45 3.65 18.99
C PRO A 442 33.81 4.75 19.84
N ALA A 443 33.08 5.67 19.21
CA ALA A 443 32.37 6.76 19.88
C ALA A 443 31.25 6.27 20.83
N GLU A 444 30.67 5.09 20.59
CA GLU A 444 29.60 4.52 21.44
C GLU A 444 30.17 3.85 22.70
N LEU A 445 31.45 3.44 22.71
CA LEU A 445 32.03 2.56 23.74
C LEU A 445 32.44 3.25 25.04
N ALA A 446 32.50 4.59 25.07
CA ALA A 446 32.94 5.38 26.23
C ALA A 446 32.31 4.94 27.58
N PRO A 447 31.02 4.58 27.67
CA PRO A 447 30.40 4.19 28.95
C PRO A 447 30.90 2.87 29.54
N ILE A 448 31.54 2.00 28.76
CA ILE A 448 31.95 0.65 29.19
C ILE A 448 33.47 0.43 29.19
N VAL A 449 34.27 1.47 28.99
CA VAL A 449 35.74 1.38 28.91
C VAL A 449 36.36 0.70 30.13
N HIS A 450 35.82 0.93 31.34
CA HIS A 450 36.29 0.27 32.56
C HIS A 450 35.96 -1.22 32.63
N LEU A 451 34.96 -1.69 31.88
CA LEU A 451 34.61 -3.12 31.74
C LEU A 451 35.48 -3.81 30.68
N LEU A 452 36.01 -3.05 29.73
CA LEU A 452 36.86 -3.53 28.64
C LEU A 452 38.35 -3.50 28.98
N ALA A 453 38.76 -2.77 30.02
CA ALA A 453 40.15 -2.67 30.44
C ALA A 453 40.64 -3.99 31.06
N GLU A 454 41.75 -4.52 30.54
CA GLU A 454 42.54 -5.53 31.25
C GLU A 454 43.08 -4.93 32.57
N ARG A 455 43.12 -5.74 33.64
CA ARG A 455 43.54 -5.34 35.00
C ARG A 455 44.77 -4.40 35.00
N PRO A 456 44.78 -3.32 35.80
CA PRO A 456 45.61 -2.15 35.52
C PRO A 456 47.08 -2.31 35.94
N ALA A 457 47.98 -1.73 35.15
CA ALA A 457 49.20 -1.13 35.66
C ALA A 457 48.92 0.38 35.88
N ALA A 458 49.32 0.87 37.06
CA ALA A 458 49.31 2.20 37.66
C ALA A 458 48.82 3.44 36.84
N PRO A 459 48.16 4.41 37.52
CA PRO A 459 47.64 5.61 36.88
C PRO A 459 48.78 6.51 36.39
N THR A 460 48.80 6.78 35.09
CA THR A 460 49.56 7.90 34.56
C THR A 460 48.69 9.14 34.66
N ASP A 461 49.09 10.05 35.55
CA ASP A 461 48.71 11.45 35.48
C ASP A 461 48.92 11.95 34.05
N LEU A 462 47.84 12.21 33.34
CA LEU A 462 47.86 12.99 32.11
C LEU A 462 46.75 14.03 32.18
N GLY A 463 47.17 15.25 32.53
CA GLY A 463 46.70 16.47 31.89
C GLY A 463 45.39 17.02 32.45
N GLY A 464 45.50 18.10 33.22
CA GLY A 464 44.38 19.00 33.45
C GLY A 464 43.75 19.44 32.12
N GLU A 465 42.42 19.46 32.09
CA GLU A 465 41.62 20.03 31.00
C GLU A 465 42.08 21.48 30.77
N ALA A 466 42.87 21.69 29.72
CA ALA A 466 43.14 23.03 29.21
C ALA A 466 41.85 23.53 28.55
N ASP A 467 41.34 24.63 29.07
CA ASP A 467 40.23 25.42 28.52
C ASP A 467 40.62 25.90 27.11
N LEU A 468 40.25 25.12 26.08
CA LEU A 468 40.59 25.41 24.69
C LEU A 468 39.66 26.52 24.17
N ASP A 469 40.25 27.58 23.63
CA ASP A 469 39.52 28.71 23.03
C ASP A 469 38.66 28.23 21.84
N PRO A 470 37.31 28.38 21.89
CA PRO A 470 36.41 27.88 20.85
C PRO A 470 36.70 28.43 19.45
N ARG A 471 37.28 29.64 19.37
CA ARG A 471 37.70 30.23 18.09
C ARG A 471 38.91 29.54 17.49
N SER A 472 39.84 29.08 18.34
CA SER A 472 41.01 28.30 17.94
C SER A 472 40.62 26.90 17.45
N GLU A 473 39.60 26.29 18.04
CA GLU A 473 39.03 25.01 17.58
C GLU A 473 38.33 25.16 16.21
N LEU A 474 37.54 26.22 16.02
CA LEU A 474 36.95 26.52 14.71
C LEU A 474 38.00 26.80 13.64
N LEU A 475 39.09 27.51 13.97
CA LEU A 475 40.20 27.72 13.04
C LEU A 475 40.85 26.41 12.61
N ALA A 476 41.02 25.46 13.54
CA ALA A 476 41.54 24.12 13.24
C ALA A 476 40.58 23.32 12.34
N GLN A 477 39.27 23.36 12.64
CA GLN A 477 38.25 22.70 11.80
C GLN A 477 38.20 23.31 10.40
N VAL A 478 38.21 24.65 10.28
CA VAL A 478 38.23 25.35 8.98
C VAL A 478 39.47 24.99 8.17
N ALA A 479 40.63 24.81 8.81
CA ALA A 479 41.83 24.34 8.11
C ALA A 479 41.68 22.91 7.55
N VAL A 480 40.98 22.01 8.24
CA VAL A 480 40.67 20.65 7.75
C VAL A 480 39.66 20.71 6.60
N ILE A 481 38.59 21.49 6.75
CA ILE A 481 37.56 21.70 5.73
C ILE A 481 38.17 22.30 4.47
N ARG A 482 39.06 23.30 4.61
CA ARG A 482 39.78 23.91 3.49
C ARG A 482 40.59 22.89 2.70
N ARG A 483 41.34 22.01 3.36
CA ARG A 483 42.09 20.94 2.66
C ARG A 483 41.17 19.98 1.91
N ARG A 484 40.00 19.64 2.48
CA ARG A 484 38.99 18.81 1.78
C ARG A 484 38.42 19.54 0.57
N ALA A 485 38.10 20.82 0.71
CA ALA A 485 37.56 21.65 -0.37
C ALA A 485 38.58 21.88 -1.51
N GLU A 486 39.88 21.95 -1.18
CA GLU A 486 40.97 21.99 -2.16
C GLU A 486 41.15 20.65 -2.88
N ALA A 487 40.95 19.53 -2.18
CA ALA A 487 41.03 18.18 -2.76
C ALA A 487 39.84 17.85 -3.67
N ASP A 488 38.66 18.40 -3.38
CA ASP A 488 37.44 18.26 -4.19
C ASP A 488 36.89 19.64 -4.60
N ALA A 489 37.57 20.25 -5.57
CA ALA A 489 37.21 21.59 -6.07
C ALA A 489 35.83 21.64 -6.77
N ALA A 490 35.21 20.48 -7.04
CA ALA A 490 33.89 20.39 -7.66
C ALA A 490 32.73 20.47 -6.63
N ASP A 491 33.01 20.30 -5.33
CA ASP A 491 31.98 20.38 -4.29
C ASP A 491 31.59 21.83 -3.96
N SER A 492 30.66 22.36 -4.76
CA SER A 492 30.11 23.71 -4.59
C SER A 492 29.41 23.95 -3.24
N LEU A 493 28.95 22.91 -2.55
CA LEU A 493 28.30 23.03 -1.24
C LEU A 493 29.36 23.20 -0.14
N LEU A 494 30.41 22.37 -0.16
CA LEU A 494 31.53 22.48 0.76
C LEU A 494 32.24 23.83 0.62
N GLN A 495 32.43 24.32 -0.60
CA GLN A 495 33.00 25.65 -0.89
C GLN A 495 32.13 26.79 -0.31
N ARG A 496 30.80 26.73 -0.47
CA ARG A 496 29.88 27.72 0.12
C ARG A 496 29.92 27.71 1.65
N ARG A 497 29.93 26.52 2.27
CA ARG A 497 30.04 26.38 3.73
C ARG A 497 31.37 26.91 4.24
N LEU A 498 32.48 26.60 3.54
CA LEU A 498 33.81 27.12 3.86
C LEU A 498 33.85 28.66 3.78
N ALA A 499 33.34 29.25 2.69
CA ALA A 499 33.30 30.70 2.52
C ALA A 499 32.48 31.40 3.63
N PHE A 500 31.38 30.79 4.07
CA PHE A 500 30.60 31.28 5.22
C PHE A 500 31.43 31.26 6.52
N LEU A 501 32.13 30.16 6.80
CA LEU A 501 32.96 30.02 8.01
C LEU A 501 34.16 30.99 8.00
N GLU A 502 34.83 31.14 6.86
CA GLU A 502 35.94 32.08 6.67
C GLU A 502 35.46 33.54 6.80
N GLY A 503 34.30 33.86 6.24
CA GLY A 503 33.66 35.17 6.38
C GLY A 503 33.36 35.50 7.84
N TYR A 504 32.83 34.54 8.61
CA TYR A 504 32.61 34.69 10.04
C TYR A 504 33.92 34.86 10.81
N LEU A 505 34.95 34.06 10.52
CA LEU A 505 36.26 34.18 11.18
C LEU A 505 36.93 35.55 10.93
N ALA A 506 36.71 36.14 9.75
CA ALA A 506 37.24 37.44 9.37
C ALA A 506 36.45 38.62 9.98
N THR A 507 35.12 38.55 10.02
CA THR A 507 34.26 39.70 10.37
C THR A 507 33.59 39.60 11.73
N GLY A 508 33.51 38.40 12.32
CA GLY A 508 32.71 38.11 13.51
C GLY A 508 31.20 38.13 13.29
N GLN A 509 30.74 38.27 12.03
CA GLN A 509 29.31 38.34 11.68
C GLN A 509 28.90 37.13 10.83
N CYS A 510 27.68 36.63 11.05
CA CYS A 510 27.11 35.58 10.21
C CYS A 510 26.58 36.20 8.92
N SER A 511 27.17 35.87 7.78
CA SER A 511 26.66 36.25 6.46
C SER A 511 25.45 35.39 6.05
N GLU A 512 24.76 35.75 4.97
CA GLU A 512 23.70 34.88 4.45
C GLU A 512 24.32 33.65 3.76
N LEU A 513 23.96 32.45 4.23
CA LEU A 513 24.35 31.20 3.58
C LEU A 513 23.36 30.91 2.44
N ALA A 514 23.84 30.84 1.20
CA ALA A 514 22.97 30.53 0.07
C ALA A 514 22.51 29.06 0.11
N ALA A 515 21.20 28.82 0.19
CA ALA A 515 20.61 27.49 0.07
C ALA A 515 20.88 26.90 -1.32
N THR A 516 21.09 25.58 -1.39
CA THR A 516 21.09 24.83 -2.63
C THR A 516 19.65 24.75 -3.14
N VAL A 517 19.34 25.46 -4.22
CA VAL A 517 18.14 25.14 -4.98
C VAL A 517 18.40 23.75 -5.58
N PRO A 518 17.54 22.75 -5.37
CA PRO A 518 17.67 21.49 -6.07
C PRO A 518 17.54 21.78 -7.57
N ASP A 519 18.69 21.86 -8.22
CA ASP A 519 18.79 21.88 -9.66
C ASP A 519 18.90 20.43 -10.13
N HIS A 520 18.32 20.15 -11.29
CA HIS A 520 18.38 18.85 -11.94
C HIS A 520 19.82 18.43 -12.30
N SER A 521 20.83 19.27 -12.04
CA SER A 521 22.26 18.93 -12.11
C SER A 521 22.71 17.97 -10.99
N PHE A 522 22.11 17.98 -9.80
CA PHE A 522 22.36 16.95 -8.77
C PHE A 522 21.75 15.59 -9.11
N ALA A 523 20.89 15.55 -10.13
CA ALA A 523 20.35 14.31 -10.68
C ALA A 523 21.42 13.43 -11.35
N TRP A 524 22.68 13.88 -11.38
CA TRP A 524 23.80 13.26 -12.10
C TRP A 524 24.60 12.27 -11.25
N SER A 525 24.11 11.97 -10.04
CA SER A 525 24.68 10.98 -9.15
C SER A 525 24.53 9.56 -9.74
N PRO A 526 25.53 8.67 -9.54
CA PRO A 526 25.51 7.32 -10.10
C PRO A 526 24.28 6.52 -9.64
N PRO A 527 23.82 5.55 -10.45
CA PRO A 527 22.44 5.10 -10.36
C PRO A 527 22.09 4.12 -9.23
N ASP A 528 20.96 4.38 -8.56
CA ASP A 528 20.10 3.38 -7.87
C ASP A 528 19.17 2.62 -8.84
N PHE A 529 19.13 3.01 -10.12
CA PHE A 529 18.53 2.20 -11.20
C PHE A 529 19.55 1.14 -11.64
N ALA A 530 19.78 0.16 -10.78
CA ALA A 530 20.59 -1.00 -11.12
C ALA A 530 19.84 -1.83 -12.16
N LEU A 531 20.22 -1.67 -13.43
CA LEU A 531 19.87 -2.62 -14.47
C LEU A 531 20.35 -4.03 -14.04
N HIS A 532 19.66 -5.06 -14.50
CA HIS A 532 20.10 -6.43 -14.24
C HIS A 532 21.53 -6.62 -14.75
N GLU A 533 22.42 -7.08 -13.86
CA GLU A 533 23.83 -7.33 -14.21
C GLU A 533 23.97 -8.60 -15.04
N THR A 534 23.04 -9.56 -14.88
CA THR A 534 23.07 -10.87 -15.56
C THR A 534 21.69 -11.28 -16.08
N ALA A 535 21.67 -12.11 -17.13
CA ALA A 535 20.44 -12.66 -17.68
C ALA A 535 19.68 -13.54 -16.67
N GLU A 536 20.39 -14.21 -15.75
CA GLU A 536 19.80 -14.99 -14.66
C GLU A 536 19.05 -14.12 -13.66
N THR A 537 19.60 -12.94 -13.31
CA THR A 537 18.90 -12.00 -12.42
C THR A 537 17.61 -11.46 -13.07
N LEU A 538 17.64 -11.19 -14.38
CA LEU A 538 16.44 -10.85 -15.16
C LEU A 538 15.42 -11.99 -15.15
N ALA A 539 15.85 -13.23 -15.42
CA ALA A 539 14.97 -14.41 -15.43
C ALA A 539 14.32 -14.66 -14.06
N LEU A 540 15.07 -14.48 -12.97
CA LEU A 540 14.56 -14.60 -11.61
C LEU A 540 13.53 -13.51 -11.30
N ASP A 541 13.76 -12.27 -11.75
CA ASP A 541 12.82 -11.17 -11.53
C ASP A 541 11.52 -11.40 -12.34
N ILE A 542 11.62 -11.81 -13.60
CA ILE A 542 10.48 -12.25 -14.41
C ILE A 542 9.73 -13.40 -13.71
N ALA A 543 10.42 -14.41 -13.15
CA ALA A 543 9.76 -15.51 -12.44
C ALA A 543 9.09 -15.06 -11.12
N ARG A 544 9.65 -14.05 -10.42
CA ARG A 544 9.09 -13.49 -9.18
C ARG A 544 7.78 -12.73 -9.39
N THR A 545 7.51 -12.23 -10.59
CA THR A 545 6.21 -11.60 -10.93
C THR A 545 5.01 -12.52 -10.66
N GLN A 546 5.22 -13.85 -10.62
CA GLN A 546 4.17 -14.81 -10.26
C GLN A 546 3.68 -14.68 -8.81
N ARG A 547 4.54 -14.19 -7.91
CA ARG A 547 4.30 -14.17 -6.45
C ARG A 547 4.27 -12.75 -5.86
N ARG A 548 4.51 -11.74 -6.70
CA ARG A 548 4.59 -10.32 -6.30
C ARG A 548 3.95 -9.46 -7.39
N VAL A 549 3.20 -8.45 -6.98
CA VAL A 549 2.73 -7.39 -7.90
C VAL A 549 3.92 -6.49 -8.21
N PHE A 550 4.24 -6.38 -9.50
CA PHE A 550 5.36 -5.58 -9.97
C PHE A 550 4.94 -4.15 -10.18
N THR A 551 5.88 -3.25 -9.93
CA THR A 551 5.70 -1.84 -10.21
C THR A 551 5.94 -1.51 -11.67
N GLN A 552 5.47 -0.35 -12.14
CA GLN A 552 5.80 0.12 -13.48
C GLN A 552 7.33 0.30 -13.66
N ALA A 553 8.04 0.69 -12.59
CA ALA A 553 9.49 0.81 -12.60
C ALA A 553 10.18 -0.55 -12.75
N ASP A 554 9.68 -1.59 -12.08
CA ASP A 554 10.15 -2.97 -12.24
C ASP A 554 10.00 -3.44 -13.70
N TYR A 555 8.85 -3.15 -14.33
CA TYR A 555 8.62 -3.48 -15.75
C TYR A 555 9.57 -2.73 -16.69
N GLU A 556 9.80 -1.43 -16.50
CA GLU A 556 10.75 -0.66 -17.33
C GLU A 556 12.18 -1.19 -17.18
N ARG A 557 12.60 -1.62 -15.98
CA ARG A 557 13.90 -2.27 -15.75
C ARG A 557 13.99 -3.61 -16.48
N ILE A 558 12.92 -4.41 -16.45
CA ILE A 558 12.83 -5.68 -17.19
C ILE A 558 12.91 -5.43 -18.69
N PHE A 559 12.12 -4.50 -19.24
CA PHE A 559 12.12 -4.17 -20.66
C PHE A 559 13.51 -3.75 -21.16
N ALA A 560 14.19 -2.86 -20.43
CA ALA A 560 15.56 -2.46 -20.76
C ALA A 560 16.54 -3.64 -20.70
N SER A 561 16.34 -4.57 -19.77
CA SER A 561 17.24 -5.73 -19.61
C SER A 561 16.99 -6.82 -20.65
N ILE A 562 15.75 -7.00 -21.13
CA ILE A 562 15.43 -7.92 -22.23
C ILE A 562 16.22 -7.55 -23.49
N LEU A 563 16.28 -6.26 -23.82
CA LEU A 563 17.03 -5.77 -24.98
C LEU A 563 18.56 -5.94 -24.81
N ARG A 564 19.09 -5.85 -23.58
CA ARG A 564 20.51 -6.05 -23.29
C ARG A 564 20.97 -7.51 -23.35
N PHE A 565 20.06 -8.46 -23.13
CA PHE A 565 20.35 -9.89 -23.08
C PHE A 565 19.58 -10.70 -24.14
N PRO A 566 19.59 -10.30 -25.42
CA PRO A 566 18.63 -10.78 -26.41
C PRO A 566 18.70 -12.30 -26.65
N GLN A 567 19.90 -12.87 -26.60
CA GLN A 567 20.16 -14.29 -26.88
C GLN A 567 20.24 -15.16 -25.62
N SER A 568 20.32 -14.55 -24.44
CA SER A 568 20.56 -15.26 -23.18
C SER A 568 19.35 -16.06 -22.70
N VAL A 569 18.15 -15.78 -23.24
CA VAL A 569 16.92 -16.51 -22.93
C VAL A 569 17.03 -18.02 -23.26
N HIS A 570 17.84 -18.37 -24.26
CA HIS A 570 18.07 -19.76 -24.68
C HIS A 570 19.17 -20.47 -23.88
N ALA A 571 19.83 -19.78 -22.94
CA ALA A 571 20.80 -20.41 -22.06
C ALA A 571 20.11 -21.42 -21.13
N GLY A 572 20.66 -22.62 -20.99
CA GLY A 572 20.00 -23.72 -20.24
C GLY A 572 19.60 -23.36 -18.81
N ARG A 573 20.37 -22.50 -18.13
CA ARG A 573 20.08 -22.03 -16.77
C ARG A 573 18.94 -21.01 -16.73
N VAL A 574 18.86 -20.10 -17.70
CA VAL A 574 17.77 -19.13 -17.85
C VAL A 574 16.48 -19.83 -18.24
N GLY A 575 16.56 -20.76 -19.21
CA GLY A 575 15.43 -21.61 -19.60
C GLY A 575 14.86 -22.41 -18.42
N ALA A 576 15.71 -22.97 -17.55
CA ALA A 576 15.26 -23.69 -16.36
C ALA A 576 14.52 -22.79 -15.34
N ILE A 577 14.90 -21.52 -15.23
CA ILE A 577 14.22 -20.54 -14.35
C ILE A 577 12.85 -20.15 -14.92
N LEU A 578 12.73 -20.02 -16.25
CA LEU A 578 11.52 -19.57 -16.94
C LEU A 578 10.55 -20.71 -17.29
N ALA A 579 10.99 -21.97 -17.30
CA ALA A 579 10.14 -23.13 -17.60
C ALA A 579 8.84 -23.18 -16.77
N PRO A 580 8.85 -22.96 -15.44
CA PRO A 580 7.62 -22.93 -14.64
C PRO A 580 6.65 -21.78 -14.99
N VAL A 581 7.13 -20.75 -15.71
CA VAL A 581 6.28 -19.67 -16.25
C VAL A 581 5.59 -20.15 -17.53
N LEU A 582 6.34 -20.77 -18.44
CA LEU A 582 5.85 -21.25 -19.73
C LEU A 582 4.88 -22.42 -19.58
N ASP A 583 5.10 -23.31 -18.61
CA ASP A 583 4.22 -24.45 -18.30
C ASP A 583 2.78 -24.04 -17.93
N LYS A 584 2.56 -22.75 -17.59
CA LYS A 584 1.23 -22.22 -17.24
C LYS A 584 0.44 -21.72 -18.45
N LEU A 585 1.02 -21.66 -19.66
CA LEU A 585 0.38 -21.09 -20.85
C LEU A 585 -0.96 -21.76 -21.20
N GLU A 586 -1.01 -23.10 -21.19
CA GLU A 586 -2.23 -23.84 -21.54
C GLU A 586 -3.40 -23.50 -20.60
N ARG A 587 -3.09 -23.30 -19.31
CA ARG A 587 -4.06 -22.87 -18.30
C ARG A 587 -4.61 -21.47 -18.58
N TRP A 588 -3.82 -20.56 -19.13
CA TRP A 588 -4.28 -19.21 -19.50
C TRP A 588 -5.11 -19.21 -20.79
N LEU A 589 -4.77 -20.04 -21.76
CA LEU A 589 -5.50 -20.20 -23.02
C LEU A 589 -6.86 -20.88 -22.84
N HIS A 590 -6.98 -21.84 -21.92
CA HIS A 590 -8.17 -22.70 -21.81
C HIS A 590 -8.84 -22.69 -20.42
N GLY A 591 -8.26 -22.02 -19.42
CA GLY A 591 -8.83 -21.93 -18.07
C GLY A 591 -10.04 -20.99 -18.00
N SER A 592 -10.75 -21.01 -16.88
CA SER A 592 -11.92 -20.15 -16.59
C SER A 592 -11.80 -19.55 -15.18
N LEU A 593 -12.38 -18.37 -14.94
CA LEU A 593 -12.41 -17.64 -13.65
C LEU A 593 -13.15 -18.35 -12.50
N ASP A 594 -13.52 -19.61 -12.68
CA ASP A 594 -14.27 -20.41 -11.73
C ASP A 594 -13.46 -20.75 -10.47
N GLY A 595 -13.50 -19.85 -9.48
CA GLY A 595 -12.92 -20.01 -8.15
C GLY A 595 -12.49 -18.67 -7.55
N SER A 596 -12.59 -18.51 -6.23
CA SER A 596 -12.28 -17.26 -5.50
C SER A 596 -10.78 -16.88 -5.44
N GLY A 597 -9.91 -17.55 -6.21
CA GLY A 597 -8.46 -17.48 -6.05
C GLY A 597 -7.70 -16.54 -6.98
N TRP A 598 -8.36 -15.65 -7.73
CA TRP A 598 -7.66 -14.77 -8.69
C TRP A 598 -6.95 -13.58 -8.03
N TRP A 599 -7.44 -13.12 -6.85
CA TRP A 599 -6.81 -12.03 -6.09
C TRP A 599 -5.41 -12.36 -5.55
N GLY A 600 -5.04 -13.65 -5.47
CA GLY A 600 -3.75 -14.13 -4.94
C GLY A 600 -2.78 -14.72 -5.98
N ARG A 601 -3.17 -14.78 -7.27
CA ARG A 601 -2.24 -15.13 -8.35
C ARG A 601 -1.64 -13.81 -8.79
N GLY A 602 -0.34 -13.60 -8.55
CA GLY A 602 0.35 -12.34 -8.88
C GLY A 602 0.26 -11.96 -10.36
N ALA A 603 1.18 -11.13 -10.85
CA ALA A 603 1.24 -10.72 -12.25
C ALA A 603 1.73 -11.85 -13.19
N GLU A 604 1.20 -13.08 -13.04
CA GLU A 604 1.57 -14.29 -13.76
C GLU A 604 1.39 -14.15 -15.28
N LEU A 605 0.31 -13.49 -15.74
CA LEU A 605 0.14 -13.18 -17.17
C LEU A 605 1.23 -12.25 -17.69
N SER A 606 1.66 -11.28 -16.87
CA SER A 606 2.76 -10.40 -17.24
C SER A 606 4.07 -11.18 -17.35
N ALA A 607 4.33 -12.11 -16.43
CA ALA A 607 5.48 -13.01 -16.47
C ALA A 607 5.59 -13.75 -17.82
N LEU A 608 4.45 -14.31 -18.24
CA LEU A 608 4.32 -15.06 -19.49
C LEU A 608 4.60 -14.15 -20.70
N PHE A 609 4.01 -12.95 -20.72
CA PHE A 609 4.17 -12.01 -21.83
C PHE A 609 5.61 -11.50 -21.93
N LEU A 610 6.23 -11.18 -20.80
CA LEU A 610 7.65 -10.79 -20.73
C LEU A 610 8.57 -11.91 -21.23
N THR A 611 8.30 -13.15 -20.82
CA THR A 611 9.07 -14.33 -21.25
C THR A 611 8.92 -14.56 -22.76
N TRP A 612 7.70 -14.49 -23.29
CA TRP A 612 7.41 -14.66 -24.71
C TRP A 612 8.07 -13.59 -25.58
N ALA A 613 7.98 -12.33 -25.16
CA ALA A 613 8.67 -11.24 -25.84
C ALA A 613 10.19 -11.45 -25.86
N TRP A 614 10.77 -11.93 -24.76
CA TRP A 614 12.22 -12.20 -24.69
C TRP A 614 12.63 -13.39 -25.58
N LEU A 615 11.77 -14.40 -25.72
CA LEU A 615 11.96 -15.51 -26.66
C LEU A 615 11.83 -15.10 -28.15
N GLY A 616 11.33 -13.89 -28.43
CA GLY A 616 11.04 -13.45 -29.80
C GLY A 616 9.80 -14.09 -30.41
N GLU A 617 8.95 -14.71 -29.60
CA GLU A 617 7.74 -15.42 -30.04
C GLU A 617 6.53 -14.47 -30.16
N THR A 618 5.56 -14.82 -31.01
CA THR A 618 4.35 -14.02 -31.18
C THR A 618 3.44 -14.14 -29.96
N LEU A 619 3.09 -13.02 -29.32
CA LEU A 619 2.23 -13.04 -28.13
C LEU A 619 0.96 -13.87 -28.36
N PRO A 620 0.59 -14.78 -27.43
CA PRO A 620 -0.53 -15.67 -27.62
C PRO A 620 -1.86 -14.91 -27.61
N ASP A 621 -2.73 -15.21 -28.57
CA ASP A 621 -4.09 -14.69 -28.60
C ASP A 621 -4.95 -15.45 -27.59
N PHE A 622 -5.54 -14.72 -26.64
CA PHE A 622 -6.44 -15.31 -25.66
C PHE A 622 -7.90 -15.20 -26.13
N PRO A 623 -8.66 -16.31 -26.17
CA PRO A 623 -10.10 -16.27 -26.37
C PRO A 623 -10.77 -15.39 -25.31
N LYS A 624 -11.82 -14.63 -25.68
CA LYS A 624 -12.52 -13.72 -24.75
C LYS A 624 -13.02 -14.41 -23.48
N ASP A 625 -13.37 -15.69 -23.59
CA ASP A 625 -13.91 -16.49 -22.49
C ASP A 625 -12.84 -17.31 -21.73
N SER A 626 -11.57 -17.21 -22.13
CA SER A 626 -10.44 -17.82 -21.43
C SER A 626 -10.05 -17.00 -20.19
N LEU A 627 -9.38 -17.65 -19.23
CA LEU A 627 -8.81 -16.99 -18.06
C LEU A 627 -7.88 -15.84 -18.46
N GLY A 628 -7.10 -16.02 -19.53
CA GLY A 628 -6.26 -14.98 -20.12
C GLY A 628 -7.09 -13.82 -20.65
N GLY A 629 -8.10 -14.08 -21.47
CA GLY A 629 -8.96 -13.05 -22.06
C GLY A 629 -9.75 -12.25 -21.03
N GLN A 630 -10.15 -12.87 -19.93
CA GLN A 630 -10.92 -12.24 -18.86
C GLN A 630 -10.05 -11.40 -17.90
N LEU A 631 -8.79 -11.78 -17.69
CA LEU A 631 -7.88 -11.13 -16.73
C LEU A 631 -6.79 -10.28 -17.36
N LEU A 632 -6.60 -10.31 -18.69
CA LEU A 632 -5.50 -9.64 -19.39
C LEU A 632 -5.41 -8.15 -19.04
N ASP A 633 -6.53 -7.44 -19.13
CA ASP A 633 -6.54 -5.99 -18.90
C ASP A 633 -6.31 -5.63 -17.42
N SER A 634 -6.66 -6.55 -16.51
CA SER A 634 -6.46 -6.38 -15.05
C SER A 634 -5.04 -6.69 -14.58
N GLN A 635 -4.37 -7.72 -15.14
CA GLN A 635 -3.01 -8.11 -14.75
C GLN A 635 -1.93 -7.45 -15.60
N PHE A 636 -2.22 -7.12 -16.87
CA PHE A 636 -1.23 -6.54 -17.79
C PHE A 636 -1.84 -5.41 -18.62
N LYS A 637 -1.79 -4.21 -18.04
CA LYS A 637 -2.45 -3.00 -18.54
C LYS A 637 -2.14 -2.72 -20.01
N PRO A 638 -3.10 -2.16 -20.79
CA PRO A 638 -2.90 -1.82 -22.21
C PRO A 638 -1.61 -1.04 -22.52
N ALA A 639 -1.22 -0.08 -21.67
CA ALA A 639 0.02 0.69 -21.84
C ALA A 639 1.28 -0.19 -21.78
N LEU A 640 1.34 -1.13 -20.83
CA LEU A 640 2.45 -2.08 -20.71
C LEU A 640 2.53 -3.03 -21.91
N ARG A 641 1.38 -3.44 -22.47
CA ARG A 641 1.35 -4.23 -23.71
C ARG A 641 1.86 -3.46 -24.92
N ARG A 642 1.47 -2.19 -25.07
CA ARG A 642 2.02 -1.32 -26.13
C ARG A 642 3.54 -1.21 -26.01
N ARG A 643 4.01 -0.96 -24.78
CA ARG A 643 5.44 -0.90 -24.45
C ARG A 643 6.18 -2.19 -24.79
N LEU A 644 5.62 -3.34 -24.42
CA LEU A 644 6.21 -4.65 -24.71
C LEU A 644 6.23 -4.97 -26.22
N LYS A 645 5.21 -4.56 -26.98
CA LYS A 645 5.21 -4.69 -28.45
C LYS A 645 6.37 -3.92 -29.07
N GLN A 646 6.62 -2.70 -28.60
CA GLN A 646 7.78 -1.92 -29.04
C GLN A 646 9.09 -2.62 -28.69
N VAL A 647 9.25 -3.11 -27.44
CA VAL A 647 10.43 -3.88 -27.02
C VAL A 647 10.65 -5.09 -27.92
N SER A 648 9.59 -5.82 -28.26
CA SER A 648 9.66 -6.98 -29.14
C SER A 648 10.11 -6.59 -30.56
N ALA A 649 9.61 -5.46 -31.08
CA ALA A 649 10.02 -4.95 -32.39
C ALA A 649 11.48 -4.49 -32.41
N LEU A 650 11.95 -3.84 -31.34
CA LEU A 650 13.35 -3.44 -31.17
C LEU A 650 14.27 -4.66 -31.05
N LEU A 651 13.85 -5.66 -30.28
CA LEU A 651 14.57 -6.93 -30.14
C LEU A 651 14.72 -7.63 -31.50
N ALA A 652 13.64 -7.70 -32.28
CA ALA A 652 13.64 -8.28 -33.62
C ALA A 652 14.53 -7.49 -34.61
N ALA A 653 14.65 -6.17 -34.42
CA ALA A 653 15.54 -5.31 -35.20
C ALA A 653 17.00 -5.31 -34.71
N GLY A 654 17.32 -6.07 -33.65
CA GLY A 654 18.67 -6.14 -33.07
C GLY A 654 19.09 -4.87 -32.32
N HIS A 655 18.13 -4.06 -31.87
CA HIS A 655 18.39 -2.86 -31.08
C HIS A 655 18.40 -3.19 -29.58
N ASP A 656 19.38 -2.66 -28.83
CA ASP A 656 19.71 -3.14 -27.48
C ASP A 656 19.29 -2.18 -26.34
N THR A 657 18.75 -1.00 -26.68
CA THR A 657 18.51 0.09 -25.72
C THR A 657 17.19 0.81 -25.98
N LEU A 658 16.41 1.11 -24.93
CA LEU A 658 15.25 2.01 -25.03
C LEU A 658 15.69 3.47 -24.97
N LEU A 659 15.00 4.36 -25.71
CA LEU A 659 15.30 5.81 -25.67
C LEU A 659 15.23 6.36 -24.25
N SER A 660 14.21 5.91 -23.53
CA SER A 660 13.86 6.43 -22.21
C SER A 660 14.59 5.74 -21.04
N THR A 661 15.55 4.85 -21.31
CA THR A 661 16.38 4.23 -20.26
C THR A 661 17.10 5.33 -19.46
N PRO A 662 16.94 5.47 -18.15
CA PRO A 662 17.57 6.55 -17.41
C PRO A 662 19.10 6.41 -17.43
N THR A 663 19.81 7.54 -17.35
CA THR A 663 21.27 7.59 -17.19
C THR A 663 21.68 7.73 -15.73
N HIS A 664 20.74 8.09 -14.85
CA HIS A 664 21.01 8.41 -13.44
C HIS A 664 20.00 7.78 -12.47
N GLY A 665 20.37 7.67 -11.19
CA GLY A 665 19.65 6.86 -10.19
C GLY A 665 18.26 7.32 -9.81
N VAL A 666 18.06 8.62 -9.92
CA VAL A 666 16.79 9.30 -9.67
C VAL A 666 15.84 9.26 -10.87
N GLY A 667 16.17 8.50 -11.93
CA GLY A 667 15.28 8.26 -13.08
C GLY A 667 15.43 9.25 -14.23
N TRP A 668 16.41 10.16 -14.18
CA TRP A 668 16.67 11.17 -15.22
C TRP A 668 17.50 10.63 -16.38
N LEU A 669 17.37 11.30 -17.54
CA LEU A 669 18.04 11.02 -18.80
C LEU A 669 18.85 12.25 -19.22
N THR A 670 20.16 12.09 -19.45
CA THR A 670 21.03 13.15 -19.95
C THR A 670 20.63 13.55 -21.38
N PRO A 671 20.39 14.85 -21.68
CA PRO A 671 19.94 15.31 -23.01
C PRO A 671 20.84 14.89 -24.17
N THR A 672 22.16 14.91 -24.00
CA THR A 672 23.10 14.50 -25.06
C THR A 672 23.09 12.99 -25.29
N VAL A 673 22.98 12.17 -24.24
CA VAL A 673 22.81 10.71 -24.37
C VAL A 673 21.49 10.37 -25.05
N PHE A 674 20.42 11.11 -24.76
CA PHE A 674 19.16 11.01 -25.50
C PHE A 674 19.36 11.30 -26.98
N ALA A 675 20.05 12.39 -27.33
CA ALA A 675 20.33 12.73 -28.73
C ALA A 675 21.13 11.65 -29.46
N ASP A 676 22.14 11.09 -28.80
CA ASP A 676 22.98 10.03 -29.36
C ASP A 676 22.15 8.75 -29.59
N ARG A 677 21.34 8.33 -28.60
CA ARG A 677 20.43 7.18 -28.74
C ARG A 677 19.39 7.39 -29.82
N PHE A 678 18.78 8.58 -29.88
CA PHE A 678 17.77 8.91 -30.87
C PHE A 678 18.34 8.89 -32.29
N THR A 679 19.56 9.39 -32.49
CA THR A 679 20.24 9.35 -33.79
C THR A 679 20.54 7.91 -34.23
N ALA A 680 20.88 7.02 -33.30
CA ALA A 680 21.08 5.60 -33.55
C ALA A 680 19.77 4.80 -33.65
N PHE A 681 18.62 5.42 -33.36
CA PHE A 681 17.34 4.76 -33.26
C PHE A 681 16.71 4.53 -34.66
N PRO A 682 16.19 3.33 -34.97
CA PRO A 682 15.51 3.08 -36.24
C PRO A 682 14.23 3.94 -36.36
N PRO A 683 14.12 4.88 -37.33
CA PRO A 683 13.01 5.84 -37.37
C PRO A 683 11.62 5.20 -37.50
N HIS A 684 11.53 4.06 -38.19
CA HIS A 684 10.27 3.33 -38.38
C HIS A 684 9.79 2.57 -37.14
N LEU A 685 10.63 2.46 -36.10
CA LEU A 685 10.30 1.82 -34.81
C LEU A 685 10.05 2.85 -33.71
N LEU A 686 10.03 4.14 -34.05
CA LEU A 686 9.78 5.22 -33.09
C LEU A 686 8.35 5.10 -32.54
N ASP A 687 8.25 4.89 -31.23
CA ASP A 687 6.99 4.76 -30.52
C ASP A 687 6.75 5.97 -29.62
N ALA A 688 5.50 6.40 -29.56
CA ALA A 688 5.09 7.57 -28.80
C ALA A 688 5.20 7.40 -27.29
N GLU A 689 5.03 6.18 -26.76
CA GLU A 689 5.13 5.92 -25.33
C GLU A 689 6.59 5.95 -24.86
N ASP A 690 7.54 5.40 -25.65
CA ASP A 690 8.97 5.54 -25.35
C ASP A 690 9.45 6.97 -25.44
N LEU A 691 9.09 7.66 -26.52
CA LEU A 691 9.49 9.04 -26.70
C LEU A 691 8.89 9.91 -25.60
N GLY A 692 7.61 9.73 -25.28
CA GLY A 692 6.98 10.44 -24.16
C GLY A 692 7.70 10.18 -22.84
N ALA A 693 8.00 8.92 -22.53
CA ALA A 693 8.76 8.56 -21.33
C ALA A 693 10.18 9.15 -21.34
N ALA A 694 10.86 9.20 -22.49
CA ALA A 694 12.17 9.81 -22.63
C ALA A 694 12.12 11.31 -22.37
N LEU A 695 11.17 12.01 -22.98
CA LEU A 695 10.96 13.45 -22.79
C LEU A 695 10.66 13.80 -21.33
N TYR A 696 9.86 13.00 -20.63
CA TYR A 696 9.61 13.23 -19.19
C TYR A 696 10.84 13.05 -18.30
N ARG A 697 11.80 12.24 -18.74
CA ARG A 697 13.06 12.00 -18.02
C ARG A 697 14.14 13.01 -18.41
N LEU A 698 13.91 13.88 -19.39
CA LEU A 698 14.84 14.94 -19.74
C LEU A 698 14.71 16.09 -18.73
N PRO A 699 15.82 16.53 -18.10
CA PRO A 699 15.81 17.64 -17.17
C PRO A 699 15.67 18.98 -17.89
N ALA A 700 15.09 19.97 -17.22
CA ALA A 700 14.93 21.32 -17.74
C ALA A 700 16.24 22.13 -17.71
N LEU A 701 17.28 21.64 -18.40
CA LEU A 701 18.63 22.25 -18.48
C LEU A 701 18.84 22.91 -19.86
N PRO A 702 18.73 24.25 -19.99
CA PRO A 702 18.75 24.95 -21.28
C PRO A 702 19.99 24.70 -22.14
N GLU A 703 21.19 24.75 -21.55
CA GLU A 703 22.45 24.61 -22.30
C GLU A 703 22.63 23.22 -22.91
N GLN A 704 22.35 22.18 -22.13
CA GLN A 704 22.48 20.79 -22.61
C GLN A 704 21.38 20.40 -23.59
N ARG A 705 20.21 20.98 -23.41
CA ARG A 705 19.11 20.87 -24.37
C ARG A 705 19.48 21.52 -25.70
N ALA A 706 20.10 22.70 -25.69
CA ALA A 706 20.62 23.32 -26.91
C ALA A 706 21.65 22.40 -27.60
N ALA A 707 22.59 21.83 -26.83
CA ALA A 707 23.54 20.87 -27.36
C ALA A 707 22.88 19.59 -27.94
N ALA A 708 21.78 19.11 -27.33
CA ALA A 708 20.98 18.00 -27.84
C ALA A 708 20.21 18.39 -29.12
N TRP A 709 19.66 19.60 -29.16
CA TRP A 709 18.97 20.16 -30.33
C TRP A 709 19.88 20.26 -31.54
N ASP A 710 21.08 20.82 -31.37
CA ASP A 710 22.04 21.00 -32.47
C ASP A 710 22.39 19.66 -33.16
N ARG A 711 22.41 18.56 -32.40
CA ARG A 711 22.62 17.21 -32.92
C ARG A 711 21.38 16.64 -33.63
N LEU A 712 20.18 16.96 -33.13
CA LEU A 712 18.93 16.33 -33.57
C LEU A 712 18.17 17.09 -34.65
N ALA A 713 18.35 18.41 -34.77
CA ALA A 713 17.60 19.24 -35.71
C ALA A 713 17.57 18.69 -37.16
N PRO A 714 18.68 18.18 -37.73
CA PRO A 714 18.67 17.61 -39.08
C PRO A 714 17.85 16.31 -39.22
N VAL A 715 17.76 15.54 -38.13
CA VAL A 715 17.03 14.26 -38.08
C VAL A 715 15.54 14.53 -37.86
N ILE A 716 15.20 15.46 -36.97
CA ILE A 716 13.82 15.86 -36.62
C ILE A 716 13.06 16.34 -37.85
N ALA A 717 13.70 17.09 -38.74
CA ALA A 717 13.08 17.61 -39.97
C ALA A 717 12.56 16.52 -40.92
N ARG A 718 12.97 15.26 -40.75
CA ARG A 718 12.59 14.12 -41.60
C ARG A 718 11.50 13.24 -40.98
N LEU A 719 11.05 13.54 -39.77
CA LEU A 719 10.03 12.78 -39.05
C LEU A 719 8.62 13.22 -39.42
N ASP A 720 7.64 12.38 -39.09
CA ASP A 720 6.23 12.79 -39.13
C ASP A 720 6.00 14.02 -38.24
N ALA A 721 5.12 14.92 -38.72
CA ALA A 721 4.87 16.22 -38.10
C ALA A 721 4.54 16.13 -36.60
N LEU A 722 3.87 15.06 -36.16
CA LEU A 722 3.51 14.85 -34.76
C LEU A 722 4.73 14.67 -33.86
N PHE A 723 5.69 13.81 -34.26
CA PHE A 723 6.91 13.58 -33.50
C PHE A 723 7.87 14.76 -33.62
N ALA A 724 7.95 15.34 -34.82
CA ALA A 724 8.79 16.51 -35.07
C ALA A 724 8.37 17.71 -34.22
N ASP A 725 7.09 18.07 -34.21
CA ASP A 725 6.58 19.20 -33.43
C ASP A 725 6.81 19.00 -31.91
N ALA A 726 6.67 17.78 -31.38
CA ALA A 726 6.89 17.48 -29.97
C ALA A 726 8.38 17.61 -29.58
N LEU A 727 9.29 17.11 -30.41
CA LEU A 727 10.74 17.25 -30.21
C LEU A 727 11.21 18.70 -30.36
N THR A 728 10.70 19.44 -31.35
CA THR A 728 10.95 20.86 -31.53
C THR A 728 10.48 21.64 -30.31
N LEU A 729 9.27 21.39 -29.81
CA LEU A 729 8.80 22.03 -28.59
C LEU A 729 9.72 21.72 -27.40
N ALA A 730 10.06 20.45 -27.18
CA ALA A 730 10.88 20.04 -26.04
C ALA A 730 12.29 20.66 -26.06
N LEU A 731 12.95 20.66 -27.23
CA LEU A 731 14.40 20.86 -27.32
C LEU A 731 14.84 22.15 -28.03
N ALA A 732 14.04 22.69 -28.95
CA ALA A 732 14.48 23.80 -29.79
C ALA A 732 14.60 25.13 -29.03
N PRO A 733 15.37 26.10 -29.57
CA PRO A 733 15.35 27.48 -29.13
C PRO A 733 13.93 28.08 -29.18
N ASP A 734 13.69 29.10 -28.36
CA ASP A 734 12.36 29.71 -28.16
C ASP A 734 11.67 30.11 -29.47
N ALA A 735 12.43 30.69 -30.41
CA ALA A 735 11.94 31.11 -31.72
C ALA A 735 11.34 29.97 -32.57
N GLU A 736 11.80 28.72 -32.38
CA GLU A 736 11.33 27.55 -33.11
C GLU A 736 10.29 26.74 -32.33
N ALA A 737 10.35 26.79 -31.00
CA ALA A 737 9.42 26.10 -30.11
C ALA A 737 8.01 26.74 -30.11
N GLU A 738 7.92 28.08 -30.16
CA GLU A 738 6.63 28.80 -30.18
C GLU A 738 5.75 28.42 -31.40
N PRO A 739 6.25 28.42 -32.65
CA PRO A 739 5.47 27.97 -33.79
C PRO A 739 4.99 26.51 -33.70
N ALA A 740 5.78 25.62 -33.08
CA ALA A 740 5.39 24.23 -32.87
C ALA A 740 4.22 24.10 -31.88
N LEU A 741 4.26 24.88 -30.79
CA LEU A 741 3.15 24.99 -29.84
C LEU A 741 1.86 25.50 -30.52
N ASP A 742 1.97 26.52 -31.36
CA ASP A 742 0.82 27.07 -32.09
C ASP A 742 0.23 26.11 -33.13
N ARG A 743 1.05 25.31 -33.80
CA ARG A 743 0.56 24.24 -34.69
C ARG A 743 -0.21 23.19 -33.91
N TRP A 744 0.27 22.82 -32.73
CA TRP A 744 -0.42 21.86 -31.88
C TRP A 744 -1.74 22.38 -31.32
N LEU A 745 -1.78 23.62 -30.83
CA LEU A 745 -3.02 24.24 -30.35
C LEU A 745 -4.08 24.27 -31.47
N ARG A 746 -3.70 24.66 -32.69
CA ARG A 746 -4.59 24.60 -33.87
C ARG A 746 -5.05 23.18 -34.20
N ARG A 747 -4.16 22.18 -34.08
CA ARG A 747 -4.51 20.77 -34.29
C ARG A 747 -5.55 20.29 -33.26
N CYS A 748 -5.40 20.67 -31.99
CA CYS A 748 -6.37 20.34 -30.94
C CYS A 748 -7.71 21.04 -31.13
N GLU A 749 -7.71 22.30 -31.61
CA GLU A 749 -8.94 22.99 -31.97
C GLU A 749 -9.69 22.29 -33.10
N GLN A 750 -8.95 21.80 -34.10
CA GLN A 750 -9.49 21.12 -35.28
C GLN A 750 -9.96 19.69 -34.97
N ASN A 751 -9.20 18.94 -34.17
CA ASN A 751 -9.49 17.55 -33.79
C ASN A 751 -9.26 17.38 -32.28
N PRO A 752 -10.32 17.45 -31.46
CA PRO A 752 -10.21 17.47 -30.00
C PRO A 752 -9.83 16.09 -29.41
N PRO A 753 -8.83 15.98 -28.50
CA PRO A 753 -8.48 14.71 -27.85
C PRO A 753 -9.62 14.17 -26.99
N THR A 754 -9.82 12.85 -26.98
CA THR A 754 -10.91 12.12 -26.30
C THR A 754 -10.46 11.43 -25.02
N GLU A 755 -9.35 11.87 -24.40
CA GLU A 755 -8.89 11.35 -23.11
C GLU A 755 -10.01 11.44 -22.04
N PRO A 756 -10.28 10.37 -21.26
CA PRO A 756 -11.43 10.28 -20.36
C PRO A 756 -11.56 11.44 -19.36
N VAL A 757 -10.44 12.01 -18.92
CA VAL A 757 -10.39 13.15 -17.99
C VAL A 757 -11.09 14.40 -18.54
N ILE A 758 -11.10 14.58 -19.87
CA ILE A 758 -11.73 15.72 -20.54
C ILE A 758 -13.26 15.60 -20.44
N HIS A 759 -13.79 14.39 -20.20
CA HIS A 759 -15.22 14.13 -20.07
C HIS A 759 -15.76 14.28 -18.64
N VAL A 760 -15.00 13.87 -17.62
CA VAL A 760 -15.42 13.89 -16.20
C VAL A 760 -15.82 15.29 -15.72
N LEU A 761 -15.19 16.33 -16.28
CA LEU A 761 -15.39 17.73 -15.88
C LEU A 761 -16.57 18.44 -16.54
N SER A 762 -17.24 17.76 -17.48
CA SER A 762 -18.47 18.22 -18.14
C SER A 762 -19.75 17.69 -17.47
N GLY A 763 -19.63 17.02 -16.32
CA GLY A 763 -20.74 16.47 -15.55
C GLY A 763 -21.21 17.42 -14.45
N GLU A 764 -22.51 17.69 -14.40
CA GLU A 764 -23.13 18.39 -13.27
C GLU A 764 -22.98 17.58 -11.98
N SER A 765 -22.55 18.26 -10.91
CA SER A 765 -22.60 17.76 -9.54
C SER A 765 -24.05 17.51 -9.14
N ALA A 766 -24.50 16.25 -9.20
CA ALA A 766 -25.74 15.81 -8.56
C ALA A 766 -25.51 14.50 -7.79
N SER A 767 -25.61 14.58 -6.47
CA SER A 767 -25.54 13.47 -5.53
C SER A 767 -26.68 12.46 -5.75
N GLY A 768 -26.36 11.23 -6.15
CA GLY A 768 -27.34 10.13 -6.22
C GLY A 768 -26.91 8.96 -7.12
N GLY A 769 -27.02 7.73 -6.61
CA GLY A 769 -26.48 6.46 -7.15
C GLY A 769 -26.92 5.98 -8.55
N LEU A 770 -27.40 6.85 -9.43
CA LEU A 770 -27.68 6.57 -10.85
C LEU A 770 -26.56 7.06 -11.81
N SER A 771 -25.57 7.80 -11.30
CA SER A 771 -24.56 8.49 -12.11
C SER A 771 -23.51 7.58 -12.79
N GLY A 772 -23.04 6.53 -12.10
CA GLY A 772 -22.00 5.66 -12.67
C GLY A 772 -22.42 4.96 -13.97
N LEU A 773 -23.73 4.82 -14.17
CA LEU A 773 -24.33 4.29 -15.40
C LEU A 773 -24.24 5.27 -16.58
N LEU A 774 -24.46 6.57 -16.34
CA LEU A 774 -24.41 7.63 -17.35
C LEU A 774 -22.98 7.92 -17.80
N GLU A 775 -22.01 7.79 -16.90
CA GLU A 775 -20.58 7.98 -17.19
C GLU A 775 -20.02 6.80 -18.00
N THR A 776 -20.38 5.57 -17.62
CA THR A 776 -20.12 4.37 -18.45
C THR A 776 -20.85 4.45 -19.80
N PHE A 777 -22.03 5.07 -19.86
CA PHE A 777 -22.75 5.34 -21.11
C PHE A 777 -22.05 6.39 -21.96
N ARG A 778 -21.52 7.48 -21.37
CA ARG A 778 -20.78 8.53 -22.07
C ARG A 778 -19.45 7.99 -22.63
N ILE A 779 -18.70 7.20 -21.88
CA ILE A 779 -17.47 6.52 -22.35
C ILE A 779 -17.78 5.48 -23.44
N LYS A 780 -18.96 4.84 -23.41
CA LYS A 780 -19.40 3.92 -24.48
C LYS A 780 -19.95 4.63 -25.72
N ILE A 781 -20.55 5.83 -25.57
CA ILE A 781 -21.07 6.65 -26.67
C ILE A 781 -19.92 7.37 -27.39
N PHE A 782 -18.97 7.95 -26.64
CA PHE A 782 -17.73 8.51 -27.17
C PHE A 782 -16.67 7.41 -27.18
N ARG A 783 -16.53 6.68 -28.29
CA ARG A 783 -15.50 5.64 -28.48
C ARG A 783 -14.10 6.20 -28.17
N HIS A 784 -13.64 6.09 -26.91
CA HIS A 784 -12.28 6.46 -26.55
C HIS A 784 -11.32 5.47 -27.22
N ASP A 785 -10.55 5.96 -28.18
CA ASP A 785 -9.45 5.20 -28.78
C ASP A 785 -8.12 5.79 -28.26
N PRO A 786 -7.41 5.09 -27.37
CA PRO A 786 -6.13 5.58 -26.85
C PRO A 786 -5.05 5.67 -27.93
N ASN A 787 -5.24 5.03 -29.09
CA ASN A 787 -4.33 5.08 -30.24
C ASN A 787 -4.76 6.11 -31.29
N ALA A 788 -5.84 6.87 -31.06
CA ALA A 788 -6.19 7.99 -31.91
C ALA A 788 -5.03 9.00 -31.95
N VAL A 789 -4.75 9.53 -33.14
CA VAL A 789 -3.63 10.45 -33.40
C VAL A 789 -3.70 11.67 -32.47
N GLU A 790 -4.91 12.15 -32.17
CA GLU A 790 -5.17 13.28 -31.26
C GLU A 790 -4.77 12.97 -29.82
N ASN A 791 -5.05 11.75 -29.35
CA ASN A 791 -4.69 11.32 -28.00
C ASN A 791 -3.18 11.09 -27.88
N ILE A 792 -2.57 10.44 -28.88
CA ILE A 792 -1.12 10.27 -28.96
C ILE A 792 -0.41 11.64 -28.97
N ALA A 793 -0.88 12.57 -29.81
CA ALA A 793 -0.37 13.93 -29.85
C ALA A 793 -0.53 14.61 -28.48
N PHE A 794 -1.71 14.54 -27.87
CA PHE A 794 -1.94 15.15 -26.57
C PHE A 794 -0.94 14.66 -25.51
N ARG A 795 -0.64 13.36 -25.46
CA ARG A 795 0.31 12.78 -24.50
C ARG A 795 1.76 13.23 -24.74
N LEU A 796 2.23 13.15 -25.99
CA LEU A 796 3.59 13.55 -26.37
C LEU A 796 3.84 15.04 -26.15
N PHE A 797 2.87 15.89 -26.48
CA PHE A 797 3.02 17.33 -26.31
C PHE A 797 3.03 17.74 -24.85
N ASN A 798 2.27 17.08 -23.98
CA ASN A 798 2.40 17.30 -22.54
C ASN A 798 3.78 16.87 -22.03
N ALA A 799 4.32 15.74 -22.49
CA ALA A 799 5.69 15.34 -22.14
C ALA A 799 6.72 16.39 -22.60
N ALA A 800 6.55 16.95 -23.79
CA ALA A 800 7.40 18.01 -24.34
C ALA A 800 7.29 19.32 -23.54
N LEU A 801 6.08 19.74 -23.16
CA LEU A 801 5.87 20.91 -22.29
C LEU A 801 6.56 20.74 -20.94
N ARG A 802 6.47 19.55 -20.36
CA ARG A 802 7.09 19.22 -19.07
C ARG A 802 8.62 19.14 -19.17
N CYS A 803 9.15 18.58 -20.24
CA CYS A 803 10.59 18.67 -20.55
C CYS A 803 11.03 20.13 -20.65
N ARG A 804 10.25 20.97 -21.37
CA ARG A 804 10.67 22.33 -21.69
C ARG A 804 10.60 23.28 -20.49
N PHE A 805 9.47 23.27 -19.81
CA PHE A 805 9.09 24.23 -18.77
C PHE A 805 9.18 23.65 -17.36
N GLY A 806 9.42 22.34 -17.23
CA GLY A 806 9.42 21.64 -15.94
C GLY A 806 8.07 21.78 -15.25
N LEU A 807 8.07 22.58 -14.19
CA LEU A 807 6.92 22.89 -13.36
C LEU A 807 6.41 24.33 -13.52
N ASN A 808 7.03 25.11 -14.41
CA ASN A 808 6.65 26.48 -14.71
C ASN A 808 5.46 26.52 -15.69
N ASP A 809 4.80 27.67 -15.76
CA ASP A 809 3.74 27.92 -16.73
C ASP A 809 4.32 27.93 -18.15
N ALA A 810 3.70 27.18 -19.05
CA ALA A 810 4.04 27.19 -20.47
C ALA A 810 3.59 28.47 -21.19
N SER A 811 3.06 29.46 -20.47
CA SER A 811 2.45 30.70 -20.98
C SER A 811 1.19 30.43 -21.82
N ILE A 812 0.55 29.29 -21.59
CA ILE A 812 -0.69 28.88 -22.26
C ILE A 812 -1.91 29.22 -21.37
N ALA A 813 -1.69 29.58 -20.09
CA ALA A 813 -2.75 29.87 -19.11
C ALA A 813 -3.83 30.84 -19.64
N GLY A 814 -3.45 31.87 -20.40
CA GLY A 814 -4.39 32.83 -20.98
C GLY A 814 -5.20 32.30 -22.18
N ARG A 815 -4.75 31.24 -22.85
CA ARG A 815 -5.38 30.63 -24.05
C ARG A 815 -6.11 29.32 -23.74
N ALA A 816 -5.73 28.66 -22.65
CA ALA A 816 -6.21 27.35 -22.26
C ALA A 816 -7.72 27.27 -21.91
N PRO A 817 -8.34 28.27 -21.24
CA PRO A 817 -9.78 28.27 -21.00
C PRO A 817 -10.59 28.25 -22.29
N TRP A 818 -10.16 29.03 -23.30
CA TRP A 818 -10.80 29.08 -24.62
C TRP A 818 -10.61 27.80 -25.43
N LEU A 819 -9.41 27.19 -25.35
CA LEU A 819 -9.14 25.87 -25.93
C LEU A 819 -10.10 24.83 -25.34
N LEU A 820 -10.20 24.74 -24.01
CA LEU A 820 -11.08 23.78 -23.33
C LEU A 820 -12.58 24.06 -23.55
N GLU A 821 -12.98 25.33 -23.63
CA GLU A 821 -14.34 25.72 -23.99
C GLU A 821 -14.72 25.23 -25.40
N ARG A 822 -13.83 25.40 -26.39
CA ARG A 822 -14.03 24.85 -27.75
C ARG A 822 -14.05 23.32 -27.78
N LEU A 823 -13.18 22.67 -27.00
CA LEU A 823 -13.14 21.20 -26.86
C LEU A 823 -14.48 20.67 -26.29
N SER A 824 -15.13 21.43 -25.41
CA SER A 824 -16.45 21.10 -24.85
C SER A 824 -17.63 21.35 -25.82
N ALA A 825 -17.60 22.46 -26.56
CA ALA A 825 -18.69 22.88 -27.46
C ALA A 825 -18.83 22.00 -28.72
N ARG A 826 -17.72 21.44 -29.22
CA ARG A 826 -17.72 20.65 -30.47
C ARG A 826 -18.27 19.22 -30.34
N ARG A 827 -18.67 18.79 -29.14
CA ARG A 827 -19.17 17.43 -28.84
C ARG A 827 -20.69 17.28 -28.77
N GLY A 828 -21.45 18.33 -29.14
CA GLY A 828 -22.83 18.19 -29.60
C GLY A 828 -23.89 17.89 -28.54
N TRP A 829 -23.77 18.41 -27.31
CA TRP A 829 -24.88 18.48 -26.34
C TRP A 829 -25.38 19.93 -26.19
N SER A 830 -26.70 20.06 -26.02
CA SER A 830 -27.56 21.24 -26.20
C SER A 830 -27.12 22.54 -25.50
N ASN A 831 -27.46 23.66 -26.15
CA ASN A 831 -27.30 25.07 -25.75
C ASN A 831 -27.99 25.50 -24.42
N GLU A 832 -28.35 24.58 -23.52
CA GLU A 832 -29.10 24.88 -22.29
C GLU A 832 -28.52 24.20 -21.04
N VAL A 833 -27.23 24.41 -20.76
CA VAL A 833 -26.65 24.06 -19.44
C VAL A 833 -26.24 25.35 -18.70
N PRO A 834 -26.59 25.53 -17.41
CA PRO A 834 -26.34 26.78 -16.68
C PRO A 834 -24.85 27.06 -16.54
N ARG A 835 -24.47 28.34 -16.47
CA ARG A 835 -23.11 28.96 -16.51
C ARG A 835 -22.05 28.48 -15.48
N ALA A 836 -22.22 27.34 -14.82
CA ALA A 836 -21.18 26.70 -13.98
C ALA A 836 -19.99 26.01 -14.72
N PRO A 837 -19.98 25.71 -16.06
CA PRO A 837 -18.88 24.97 -16.69
C PRO A 837 -17.60 25.79 -17.00
N GLN A 838 -17.64 27.14 -16.93
CA GLN A 838 -16.46 27.96 -17.25
C GLN A 838 -15.37 27.90 -16.16
N GLN A 839 -15.74 27.80 -14.88
CA GLN A 839 -14.79 27.74 -13.77
C GLN A 839 -14.03 26.40 -13.72
N ASN A 840 -14.72 25.27 -13.95
CA ASN A 840 -14.09 23.95 -14.00
C ASN A 840 -13.18 23.77 -15.22
N ALA A 841 -13.56 24.32 -16.37
CA ALA A 841 -12.72 24.33 -17.57
C ALA A 841 -11.46 25.20 -17.36
N ALA A 842 -11.59 26.39 -16.76
CA ALA A 842 -10.45 27.24 -16.44
C ALA A 842 -9.48 26.56 -15.44
N LEU A 843 -10.01 25.90 -14.41
CA LEU A 843 -9.22 25.14 -13.45
C LEU A 843 -8.46 23.99 -14.13
N LEU A 844 -9.12 23.20 -15.00
CA LEU A 844 -8.47 22.14 -15.78
C LEU A 844 -7.34 22.68 -16.68
N ALA A 845 -7.57 23.83 -17.31
CA ALA A 845 -6.58 24.53 -18.14
C ALA A 845 -5.33 24.87 -17.33
N GLU A 846 -5.52 25.42 -16.13
CA GLU A 846 -4.42 25.73 -15.23
C GLU A 846 -3.65 24.47 -14.82
N LEU A 847 -4.31 23.37 -14.44
CA LEU A 847 -3.62 22.14 -14.05
C LEU A 847 -2.83 21.48 -15.18
N LEU A 848 -3.36 21.54 -16.41
CA LEU A 848 -2.75 20.95 -17.60
C LEU A 848 -1.54 21.75 -18.09
N PHE A 849 -1.70 23.07 -18.23
CA PHE A 849 -0.76 23.90 -18.98
C PHE A 849 -0.01 24.94 -18.13
N ALA A 850 -0.49 25.23 -16.92
CA ALA A 850 0.08 26.22 -16.02
C ALA A 850 0.12 25.69 -14.57
N PRO A 851 0.81 24.55 -14.34
CA PRO A 851 0.83 23.85 -13.06
C PRO A 851 1.33 24.75 -11.91
N ARG A 852 0.43 25.33 -11.10
CA ARG A 852 0.78 26.14 -9.92
C ARG A 852 1.05 25.27 -8.68
N PRO A 853 1.91 25.72 -7.73
CA PRO A 853 2.04 25.07 -6.43
C PRO A 853 0.68 24.84 -5.76
N LEU A 854 0.50 23.64 -5.19
CA LEU A 854 -0.80 23.30 -4.59
C LEU A 854 -1.01 24.10 -3.29
N THR A 855 -2.04 24.94 -3.29
CA THR A 855 -2.49 25.67 -2.09
C THR A 855 -3.72 24.98 -1.48
N GLU A 856 -4.04 25.27 -0.22
CA GLU A 856 -5.27 24.74 0.42
C GLU A 856 -6.52 25.16 -0.35
N ALA A 857 -6.55 26.39 -0.84
CA ALA A 857 -7.65 26.92 -1.64
C ALA A 857 -7.82 26.16 -2.96
N LEU A 858 -6.71 25.92 -3.68
CA LEU A 858 -6.73 25.17 -4.93
C LEU A 858 -7.14 23.70 -4.69
N PHE A 859 -6.63 23.07 -3.63
CA PHE A 859 -7.04 21.72 -3.25
C PHE A 859 -8.53 21.63 -2.91
N ALA A 860 -9.07 22.57 -2.14
CA ALA A 860 -10.50 22.60 -1.81
C ALA A 860 -11.37 22.71 -3.08
N GLN A 861 -10.97 23.56 -4.03
CA GLN A 861 -11.64 23.68 -5.33
C GLN A 861 -11.58 22.36 -6.13
N LEU A 862 -10.43 21.68 -6.17
CA LEU A 862 -10.30 20.37 -6.83
C LEU A 862 -11.17 19.30 -6.17
N SER A 863 -11.16 19.21 -4.83
CA SER A 863 -11.94 18.20 -4.11
C SER A 863 -13.46 18.32 -4.34
N GLY A 864 -13.96 19.53 -4.62
CA GLY A 864 -15.36 19.77 -4.94
C GLY A 864 -15.71 19.48 -6.41
N SER A 865 -14.77 19.66 -7.34
CA SER A 865 -15.00 19.50 -8.78
C SER A 865 -14.77 18.07 -9.31
N PHE A 866 -14.14 17.18 -8.53
CA PHE A 866 -13.87 15.78 -8.92
C PHE A 866 -14.44 14.75 -7.92
N PRO A 867 -15.79 14.60 -7.83
CA PRO A 867 -16.41 13.67 -6.87
C PRO A 867 -16.48 12.20 -7.34
N TYR A 868 -16.12 11.88 -8.59
CA TYR A 868 -16.21 10.54 -9.18
C TYR A 868 -14.95 10.14 -9.96
N TYR A 869 -14.75 8.82 -10.07
CA TYR A 869 -13.61 8.12 -10.64
C TYR A 869 -13.50 8.28 -12.18
N PRO A 870 -12.43 8.87 -12.72
CA PRO A 870 -11.95 8.46 -14.04
C PRO A 870 -11.48 7.00 -13.93
N GLY A 871 -11.96 6.11 -14.81
CA GLY A 871 -11.56 4.70 -14.80
C GLY A 871 -10.04 4.51 -14.83
N GLU A 872 -9.56 3.34 -14.38
CA GLU A 872 -8.15 2.92 -14.41
C GLU A 872 -7.50 2.96 -15.82
N GLU A 873 -8.30 3.24 -16.86
CA GLU A 873 -7.92 3.31 -18.27
C GLU A 873 -7.25 4.61 -18.70
N THR A 874 -7.25 5.69 -17.87
CA THR A 874 -6.40 6.86 -18.18
C THR A 874 -4.94 6.42 -18.04
N SER A 875 -4.37 5.99 -19.16
CA SER A 875 -3.08 5.27 -19.22
C SER A 875 -1.90 6.11 -18.70
N HIS A 876 -2.12 7.40 -18.43
CA HIS A 876 -1.08 8.40 -18.17
C HIS A 876 -1.50 9.41 -17.10
N LEU A 877 -1.90 8.89 -15.93
CA LEU A 877 -2.16 9.67 -14.70
C LEU A 877 -1.09 10.77 -14.42
N CYS A 878 0.15 10.56 -14.85
CA CYS A 878 1.26 11.52 -14.78
C CYS A 878 1.05 12.85 -15.51
N LEU A 879 0.09 12.91 -16.44
CA LEU A 879 -0.32 14.16 -17.11
C LEU A 879 -1.05 15.10 -16.15
N TRP A 880 -1.51 14.61 -15.00
CA TRP A 880 -2.42 15.32 -14.10
C TRP A 880 -2.02 15.23 -12.61
N PRO A 881 -0.80 15.65 -12.22
CA PRO A 881 -0.27 15.56 -10.84
C PRO A 881 -1.20 15.99 -9.70
N TYR A 882 -2.16 16.86 -9.99
CA TYR A 882 -3.08 17.43 -9.01
C TYR A 882 -4.40 16.65 -8.89
N LEU A 883 -4.80 15.91 -9.94
CA LEU A 883 -5.88 14.91 -9.86
C LEU A 883 -5.40 13.65 -9.16
N LEU A 884 -4.08 13.44 -9.17
CA LEU A 884 -3.38 12.45 -8.37
C LEU A 884 -3.40 12.74 -6.87
N ALA A 885 -4.11 13.77 -6.41
CA ALA A 885 -4.33 14.09 -5.00
C ALA A 885 -5.61 13.45 -4.42
N ASP A 886 -6.36 12.63 -5.15
CA ASP A 886 -7.48 11.81 -4.63
C ASP A 886 -7.00 10.46 -4.03
N PRO A 887 -7.31 10.16 -2.75
CA PRO A 887 -6.80 8.97 -2.06
C PRO A 887 -7.11 7.64 -2.76
N HIS A 888 -8.11 7.60 -3.63
CA HIS A 888 -8.49 6.40 -4.39
C HIS A 888 -7.52 6.07 -5.52
N TYR A 889 -6.81 7.05 -6.09
CA TYR A 889 -5.84 6.82 -7.15
C TYR A 889 -4.51 6.29 -6.66
N PHE A 890 -4.12 6.69 -5.45
CA PHE A 890 -2.79 6.37 -4.98
C PHE A 890 -2.72 5.41 -3.84
N ALA A 891 -3.79 5.00 -3.14
CA ALA A 891 -3.89 4.14 -1.93
C ALA A 891 -2.73 3.19 -1.50
N THR A 892 -1.76 2.87 -2.36
CA THR A 892 -0.50 2.15 -2.12
C THR A 892 0.75 3.03 -2.31
N PRO A 893 1.58 3.27 -1.27
CA PRO A 893 2.74 4.19 -1.35
C PRO A 893 3.80 3.82 -2.38
N ASP A 894 3.89 2.53 -2.72
CA ASP A 894 4.78 2.02 -3.77
C ASP A 894 4.45 2.62 -5.14
N LEU A 895 3.16 2.79 -5.47
CA LEU A 895 2.72 3.35 -6.74
C LEU A 895 3.16 4.81 -6.91
N VAL A 896 3.28 5.58 -5.83
CA VAL A 896 3.79 6.96 -5.89
C VAL A 896 5.29 6.98 -6.11
N ALA A 897 6.03 6.14 -5.39
CA ALA A 897 7.46 6.03 -5.61
C ALA A 897 7.77 5.65 -7.06
N ASP A 898 6.98 4.75 -7.64
CA ASP A 898 7.11 4.38 -9.05
C ASP A 898 6.85 5.53 -10.01
N ARG A 899 5.81 6.33 -9.76
CA ARG A 899 5.46 7.46 -10.64
C ARG A 899 6.44 8.62 -10.50
N SER A 900 6.95 8.84 -9.30
CA SER A 900 7.99 9.84 -9.01
C SER A 900 9.32 9.43 -9.64
N PHE A 901 9.64 8.14 -9.66
CA PHE A 901 10.79 7.58 -10.39
C PHE A 901 10.60 7.67 -11.92
N GLN A 902 9.43 7.29 -12.42
CA GLN A 902 9.15 7.27 -13.86
C GLN A 902 9.11 8.69 -14.46
N PHE A 903 8.62 9.65 -13.68
CA PHE A 903 8.43 11.03 -14.08
C PHE A 903 9.03 11.95 -13.00
N PRO A 904 10.36 12.13 -12.97
CA PRO A 904 11.02 12.90 -11.91
C PRO A 904 10.47 14.31 -11.63
N PRO A 905 9.99 15.10 -12.63
CA PRO A 905 9.31 16.38 -12.36
C PRO A 905 8.02 16.24 -11.50
N LEU A 906 7.38 15.07 -11.49
CA LEU A 906 6.14 14.79 -10.76
C LEU A 906 6.36 14.74 -9.24
N ALA A 907 7.57 14.38 -8.78
CA ALA A 907 7.89 14.20 -7.37
C ALA A 907 7.62 15.46 -6.53
N GLN A 908 7.95 16.65 -7.06
CA GLN A 908 7.67 17.94 -6.40
C GLN A 908 6.17 18.18 -6.21
N ARG A 909 5.35 17.86 -7.21
CA ARG A 909 3.90 18.11 -7.15
C ARG A 909 3.17 17.11 -6.26
N LEU A 910 3.63 15.85 -6.24
CA LEU A 910 3.13 14.84 -5.29
C LEU A 910 3.54 15.17 -3.86
N PHE A 911 4.75 15.68 -3.66
CA PHE A 911 5.22 16.19 -2.37
C PHE A 911 4.33 17.33 -1.87
N GLU A 912 4.09 18.36 -2.68
CA GLU A 912 3.20 19.49 -2.36
C GLU A 912 1.76 19.05 -2.07
N ALA A 913 1.25 18.07 -2.83
CA ALA A 913 -0.05 17.47 -2.60
C ALA A 913 -0.14 16.77 -1.23
N GLY A 914 0.89 16.02 -0.85
CA GLY A 914 0.99 15.42 0.47
C GLY A 914 1.03 16.42 1.61
N LEU A 915 1.79 17.51 1.45
CA LEU A 915 1.82 18.57 2.45
C LEU A 915 0.45 19.25 2.65
N CYS A 916 -0.35 19.41 1.59
CA CYS A 916 -1.69 19.99 1.69
C CYS A 916 -2.67 19.16 2.51
N ARG A 917 -2.44 17.86 2.59
CA ARG A 917 -3.37 16.89 3.15
C ARG A 917 -2.95 16.35 4.52
N GLN A 918 -1.86 16.86 5.09
CA GLN A 918 -1.33 16.43 6.40
C GLN A 918 -2.33 16.54 7.57
N GLY A 919 -3.29 17.47 7.52
CA GLY A 919 -4.30 17.68 8.55
C GLY A 919 -5.47 16.69 8.53
N CYS A 920 -5.62 15.89 7.48
CA CYS A 920 -6.72 14.95 7.32
C CYS A 920 -6.39 13.63 8.06
N LYS A 921 -7.23 13.24 9.02
CA LYS A 921 -6.97 12.14 9.97
C LYS A 921 -6.89 10.73 9.37
N GLN A 922 -7.06 10.57 8.05
CA GLN A 922 -7.01 9.30 7.33
C GLN A 922 -6.37 9.47 5.95
N ASP A 923 -5.34 10.32 5.84
CA ASP A 923 -4.85 10.71 4.52
C ASP A 923 -3.63 9.92 4.06
N TYR A 924 -3.89 9.12 3.03
CA TYR A 924 -2.94 8.33 2.28
C TYR A 924 -1.77 9.17 1.71
N TYR A 925 -1.99 10.46 1.37
CA TYR A 925 -0.90 11.34 0.89
C TYR A 925 0.13 11.73 1.95
N ARG A 926 -0.22 11.59 3.23
CA ARG A 926 0.75 11.66 4.32
C ARG A 926 1.72 10.49 4.23
N GLU A 927 1.22 9.28 4.00
CA GLU A 927 2.03 8.07 3.84
C GLU A 927 2.86 8.10 2.56
N VAL A 928 2.37 8.74 1.51
CA VAL A 928 3.11 9.01 0.26
C VAL A 928 4.36 9.84 0.47
N THR A 929 4.23 11.00 1.11
CA THR A 929 5.39 11.85 1.42
C THR A 929 6.38 11.06 2.27
N LEU A 930 5.88 10.36 3.30
CA LEU A 930 6.70 9.53 4.19
C LEU A 930 7.37 8.34 3.48
N SER A 931 6.73 7.75 2.46
CA SER A 931 7.27 6.59 1.73
C SER A 931 8.28 6.98 0.67
N LEU A 932 8.08 8.14 0.00
CA LEU A 932 9.12 8.73 -0.86
C LEU A 932 10.41 8.99 -0.06
N LEU A 933 10.26 9.37 1.21
CA LEU A 933 11.38 9.63 2.12
C LEU A 933 11.98 8.34 2.69
N ALA A 934 11.15 7.37 3.09
CA ALA A 934 11.59 6.10 3.65
C ALA A 934 12.33 5.18 2.65
N GLN A 935 12.11 5.36 1.34
CA GLN A 935 12.78 4.59 0.30
C GLN A 935 14.21 5.06 -0.01
N GLY A 936 14.76 6.04 0.71
CA GLY A 936 16.12 6.57 0.47
C GLY A 936 16.28 7.34 -0.86
N LYS A 937 15.29 7.20 -1.76
CA LYS A 937 15.08 8.02 -2.95
C LYS A 937 14.59 9.40 -2.53
N SER A 938 15.46 10.15 -1.87
CA SER A 938 15.21 11.54 -1.49
C SER A 938 14.69 12.27 -2.73
N PRO A 939 13.39 12.63 -2.79
CA PRO A 939 12.93 13.36 -3.94
C PRO A 939 13.75 14.65 -3.92
N GLN A 940 14.42 14.97 -5.04
CA GLN A 940 15.18 16.20 -5.25
C GLN A 940 14.20 17.38 -5.36
N VAL A 941 13.36 17.53 -4.34
CA VAL A 941 12.29 18.48 -4.24
C VAL A 941 12.77 19.66 -3.44
N GLU A 942 12.33 20.83 -3.88
CA GLU A 942 12.57 22.08 -3.19
C GLU A 942 11.70 22.08 -1.93
N ILE A 943 12.34 21.95 -0.77
CA ILE A 943 11.67 21.92 0.54
C ILE A 943 11.56 23.30 1.18
N ARG A 944 12.44 24.24 0.81
CA ARG A 944 12.57 25.56 1.45
C ARG A 944 11.26 26.37 1.47
N PRO A 945 10.50 26.49 0.35
CA PRO A 945 9.21 27.18 0.35
C PRO A 945 8.15 26.53 1.25
N HIS A 946 8.39 25.29 1.66
CA HIS A 946 7.42 24.43 2.34
C HIS A 946 7.83 24.11 3.79
N LEU A 947 8.92 24.70 4.32
CA LEU A 947 9.45 24.38 5.65
C LEU A 947 8.47 24.62 6.80
N GLU A 948 7.71 25.72 6.75
CA GLU A 948 6.68 26.00 7.78
C GLU A 948 5.60 24.91 7.80
N ARG A 949 5.25 24.39 6.62
CA ARG A 949 4.25 23.34 6.46
C ARG A 949 4.80 21.98 6.86
N LEU A 950 6.03 21.67 6.46
CA LEU A 950 6.78 20.49 6.90
C LEU A 950 6.89 20.44 8.43
N ALA A 951 7.19 21.57 9.08
CA ALA A 951 7.30 21.66 10.54
C ALA A 951 5.99 21.30 11.26
N ARG A 952 4.81 21.43 10.63
CA ARG A 952 3.54 20.95 11.21
C ARG A 952 3.52 19.42 11.36
N GLY A 953 4.25 18.69 10.52
CA GLY A 953 4.43 17.24 10.62
C GLY A 953 5.04 16.79 11.95
N LEU A 954 5.81 17.66 12.61
CA LEU A 954 6.39 17.40 13.94
C LEU A 954 5.32 17.32 15.05
N LEU A 955 4.09 17.76 14.79
CA LEU A 955 2.95 17.65 15.69
C LEU A 955 2.18 16.33 15.54
N ALA A 956 2.59 15.45 14.63
CA ALA A 956 1.89 14.18 14.40
C ALA A 956 1.80 13.36 15.69
N THR A 957 0.67 12.71 15.94
CA THR A 957 0.46 11.92 17.17
C THR A 957 1.28 10.63 17.17
N GLN A 958 1.52 10.02 16.00
CA GLN A 958 2.31 8.80 15.87
C GLN A 958 3.81 9.11 15.83
N PRO A 959 4.65 8.47 16.67
CA PRO A 959 6.09 8.74 16.72
C PRO A 959 6.81 8.56 15.39
N ALA A 960 6.56 7.47 14.67
CA ALA A 960 7.20 7.18 13.38
C ALA A 960 7.06 8.34 12.38
N GLN A 961 5.92 9.04 12.39
CA GLN A 961 5.64 10.15 11.48
C GLN A 961 6.40 11.42 11.85
N ARG A 962 6.60 11.65 13.15
CA ARG A 962 7.44 12.74 13.62
C ARG A 962 8.90 12.48 13.26
N GLU A 963 9.39 11.26 13.47
CA GLU A 963 10.76 10.89 13.15
C GLU A 963 11.07 11.04 11.65
N THR A 964 10.18 10.57 10.76
CA THR A 964 10.40 10.80 9.33
C THR A 964 10.43 12.28 8.96
N THR A 965 9.65 13.13 9.65
CA THR A 965 9.71 14.59 9.42
C THR A 965 11.05 15.16 9.90
N VAL A 966 11.60 14.66 11.00
CA VAL A 966 12.95 15.00 11.47
C VAL A 966 14.01 14.59 10.44
N ASP A 967 13.88 13.41 9.83
CA ASP A 967 14.79 12.92 8.79
C ASP A 967 14.81 13.83 7.56
N VAL A 968 13.64 14.36 7.12
CA VAL A 968 13.57 15.34 6.01
C VAL A 968 14.35 16.60 6.32
N LEU A 969 14.14 17.15 7.51
CA LEU A 969 14.78 18.40 7.92
C LEU A 969 16.29 18.20 8.03
N LEU A 970 16.73 17.06 8.58
CA LEU A 970 18.15 16.70 8.66
C LEU A 970 18.78 16.52 7.27
N GLN A 971 18.10 15.80 6.38
CA GLN A 971 18.60 15.59 5.03
C GLN A 971 18.71 16.92 4.27
N GLY A 972 17.72 17.80 4.41
CA GLY A 972 17.73 19.15 3.87
C GLY A 972 18.89 20.03 4.36
N LEU A 973 19.34 19.83 5.60
CA LEU A 973 20.55 20.47 6.14
C LEU A 973 21.81 19.92 5.49
N ARG A 974 21.88 18.58 5.36
CA ARG A 974 23.05 17.87 4.82
C ARG A 974 23.31 18.17 3.36
N ASP A 975 22.27 18.17 2.52
CA ASP A 975 22.37 18.49 1.09
C ASP A 975 22.27 20.01 0.79
N GLY A 976 22.03 20.82 1.83
CA GLY A 976 22.01 22.27 1.74
C GLY A 976 20.73 22.86 1.13
N ARG A 977 19.68 22.05 0.88
CA ARG A 977 18.38 22.56 0.41
C ARG A 977 17.69 23.49 1.39
N ALA A 978 18.04 23.39 2.67
CA ALA A 978 17.65 24.33 3.69
C ALA A 978 18.87 24.69 4.54
N THR A 979 18.99 25.96 4.92
CA THR A 979 20.05 26.38 5.84
C THR A 979 19.66 26.13 7.29
N PRO A 980 20.64 26.09 8.21
CA PRO A 980 20.36 26.09 9.64
C PRO A 980 19.41 27.21 10.09
N ALA A 981 19.51 28.39 9.47
CA ALA A 981 18.64 29.52 9.77
C ALA A 981 17.21 29.32 9.25
N ASP A 982 17.02 28.78 8.04
CA ASP A 982 15.69 28.52 7.47
C ASP A 982 14.90 27.53 8.35
N ILE A 983 15.54 26.42 8.74
CA ILE A 983 14.89 25.39 9.58
C ILE A 983 14.66 25.92 11.00
N ALA A 984 15.62 26.63 11.59
CA ALA A 984 15.44 27.23 12.90
C ALA A 984 14.27 28.23 12.91
N GLY A 985 14.13 29.05 11.87
CA GLY A 985 13.01 29.99 11.72
C GLY A 985 11.65 29.29 11.62
N ALA A 986 11.55 28.22 10.82
CA ALA A 986 10.32 27.43 10.71
C ALA A 986 9.97 26.74 12.05
N LEU A 987 10.95 26.17 12.75
CA LEU A 987 10.78 25.59 14.07
C LEU A 987 10.37 26.64 15.11
N ALA A 988 10.98 27.83 15.10
CA ALA A 988 10.65 28.93 16.00
C ALA A 988 9.22 29.44 15.78
N GLY A 989 8.79 29.55 14.52
CA GLY A 989 7.39 29.81 14.16
C GLY A 989 6.45 28.75 14.74
N GLN A 990 6.83 27.47 14.62
CA GLN A 990 5.99 26.37 15.09
C GLN A 990 5.96 26.23 16.61
N ILE A 991 7.07 26.51 17.30
CA ILE A 991 7.13 26.61 18.76
C ILE A 991 6.16 27.70 19.23
N ARG A 992 6.15 28.87 18.58
CA ARG A 992 5.23 29.97 18.94
C ARG A 992 3.77 29.61 18.68
N ALA A 993 3.43 29.09 17.51
CA ALA A 993 2.05 28.78 17.11
C ALA A 993 1.42 27.60 17.86
N THR A 994 2.21 26.65 18.37
CA THR A 994 1.70 25.41 18.97
C THR A 994 1.42 25.59 20.46
N GLU A 995 0.14 25.55 20.86
CA GLU A 995 -0.25 25.42 22.28
C GLU A 995 -0.68 23.99 22.60
N GLN A 996 -1.73 23.49 21.93
CA GLN A 996 -2.15 22.09 22.05
C GLN A 996 -1.23 21.19 21.24
N GLY A 997 -0.67 20.17 21.88
CA GLY A 997 0.26 19.23 21.21
C GLY A 997 1.74 19.63 21.31
N PHE A 998 2.10 20.60 22.15
CA PHE A 998 3.50 21.01 22.32
C PHE A 998 4.41 19.88 22.82
N ALA A 999 3.88 18.91 23.59
CA ALA A 999 4.67 17.75 24.04
C ALA A 999 5.18 16.88 22.87
N GLN A 1000 4.40 16.77 21.80
CA GLN A 1000 4.80 16.09 20.57
C GLN A 1000 5.92 16.86 19.86
N LEU A 1001 5.79 18.19 19.79
CA LEU A 1001 6.83 19.06 19.24
C LEU A 1001 8.13 18.97 20.03
N ASP A 1002 8.06 19.05 21.36
CA ASP A 1002 9.24 18.93 22.24
C ASP A 1002 9.96 17.59 22.07
N GLN A 1003 9.22 16.49 21.90
CA GLN A 1003 9.81 15.20 21.55
C GLN A 1003 10.53 15.23 20.21
N ALA A 1004 9.94 15.85 19.18
CA ALA A 1004 10.57 15.95 17.86
C ALA A 1004 11.82 16.85 17.87
N LEU A 1005 11.83 17.93 18.67
CA LEU A 1005 13.01 18.76 18.91
C LEU A 1005 14.12 17.96 19.61
N ALA A 1006 13.76 17.07 20.55
CA ALA A 1006 14.71 16.17 21.19
C ALA A 1006 15.28 15.15 20.18
N SER A 1007 14.45 14.58 19.30
CA SER A 1007 14.89 13.67 18.24
C SER A 1007 15.84 14.36 17.27
N LEU A 1008 15.53 15.59 16.83
CA LEU A 1008 16.43 16.37 15.98
C LEU A 1008 17.75 16.68 16.69
N SER A 1009 17.72 16.97 17.99
CA SER A 1009 18.94 17.17 18.80
C SER A 1009 19.79 15.90 18.91
N ALA A 1010 19.17 14.72 18.88
CA ALA A 1010 19.87 13.44 18.95
C ALA A 1010 20.60 13.07 17.65
N THR A 1011 20.33 13.76 16.53
CA THR A 1011 20.94 13.48 15.22
C THR A 1011 22.42 13.87 15.11
N GLY A 1012 22.92 14.73 16.01
CA GLY A 1012 24.31 15.19 15.99
C GLY A 1012 24.46 16.65 16.42
N GLU A 1013 25.67 17.20 16.28
CA GLU A 1013 25.97 18.58 16.67
C GLU A 1013 25.22 19.62 15.83
N ALA A 1014 25.06 19.38 14.53
CA ALA A 1014 24.27 20.23 13.65
C ALA A 1014 22.81 20.33 14.10
N GLY A 1015 22.19 19.20 14.45
CA GLY A 1015 20.82 19.14 14.97
C GLY A 1015 20.65 19.88 16.29
N ARG A 1016 21.56 19.68 17.26
CA ARG A 1016 21.56 20.41 18.54
C ARG A 1016 21.66 21.92 18.34
N ALA A 1017 22.55 22.36 17.45
CA ALA A 1017 22.78 23.77 17.17
C ALA A 1017 21.56 24.43 16.49
N VAL A 1018 20.89 23.75 15.56
CA VAL A 1018 19.65 24.23 14.92
C VAL A 1018 18.50 24.34 15.92
N VAL A 1019 18.32 23.35 16.81
CA VAL A 1019 17.28 23.39 17.86
C VAL A 1019 17.56 24.50 18.88
N ALA A 1020 18.81 24.69 19.29
CA ALA A 1020 19.20 25.80 20.17
C ALA A 1020 18.87 27.16 19.52
N LEU A 1021 19.22 27.33 18.24
CA LEU A 1021 18.89 28.54 17.47
C LEU A 1021 17.37 28.77 17.39
N ALA A 1022 16.58 27.71 17.14
CA ALA A 1022 15.12 27.80 17.07
C ALA A 1022 14.48 28.21 18.42
N LEU A 1023 14.98 27.66 19.53
CA LEU A 1023 14.48 27.98 20.88
C LEU A 1023 14.82 29.42 21.26
N GLU A 1024 16.04 29.87 20.98
CA GLU A 1024 16.44 31.26 21.20
C GLU A 1024 15.59 32.22 20.34
N GLN A 1025 15.41 31.95 19.05
CA GLN A 1025 14.55 32.76 18.17
C GLN A 1025 13.08 32.77 18.64
N ALA A 1026 12.55 31.65 19.13
CA ALA A 1026 11.19 31.57 19.66
C ALA A 1026 11.03 32.40 20.94
N VAL A 1027 12.02 32.37 21.84
CA VAL A 1027 12.03 33.17 23.07
C VAL A 1027 12.21 34.66 22.77
N GLY A 1028 13.16 35.01 21.90
CA GLY A 1028 13.41 36.40 21.48
C GLY A 1028 12.27 37.03 20.70
N GLY A 1029 11.41 36.21 20.08
CA GLY A 1029 10.15 36.64 19.46
C GLY A 1029 9.01 36.95 20.44
N GLY A 1030 9.24 36.81 21.74
CA GLY A 1030 8.28 37.09 22.82
C GLY A 1030 7.63 35.83 23.39
N VAL A 1031 7.53 35.78 24.72
CA VAL A 1031 7.03 34.63 25.50
C VAL A 1031 5.71 34.88 26.23
N ALA A 1032 5.14 36.08 26.10
CA ALA A 1032 3.95 36.51 26.83
C ALA A 1032 2.70 35.69 26.51
N GLU A 1033 2.59 35.17 25.28
CA GLU A 1033 1.45 34.36 24.82
C GLU A 1033 1.57 32.88 25.21
N PHE A 1034 2.72 32.44 25.77
CA PHE A 1034 2.93 31.04 26.09
C PHE A 1034 2.18 30.63 27.35
N SER A 1035 1.51 29.49 27.29
CA SER A 1035 0.98 28.87 28.51
C SER A 1035 2.11 28.53 29.49
N PRO A 1036 1.88 28.58 30.84
CA PRO A 1036 2.94 28.32 31.82
C PRO A 1036 3.63 26.96 31.65
N ARG A 1037 2.88 25.94 31.18
CA ARG A 1037 3.40 24.60 30.91
C ARG A 1037 4.33 24.58 29.70
N LYS A 1038 3.95 25.23 28.61
CA LYS A 1038 4.79 25.38 27.40
C LYS A 1038 6.05 26.15 27.72
N LEU A 1039 5.92 27.31 28.38
CA LEU A 1039 7.07 28.12 28.79
C LEU A 1039 8.05 27.31 29.65
N SER A 1040 7.55 26.53 30.61
CA SER A 1040 8.38 25.64 31.41
C SER A 1040 9.16 24.63 30.56
N LEU A 1041 8.51 23.98 29.58
CA LEU A 1041 9.14 22.97 28.72
C LEU A 1041 10.17 23.58 27.76
N VAL A 1042 9.88 24.74 27.18
CA VAL A 1042 10.81 25.49 26.32
C VAL A 1042 12.08 25.84 27.09
N LEU A 1043 11.94 26.36 28.31
CA LEU A 1043 13.08 26.72 29.16
C LEU A 1043 13.87 25.49 29.63
N ASP A 1044 13.23 24.37 29.92
CA ASP A 1044 13.91 23.11 30.28
C ASP A 1044 14.75 22.58 29.12
N ARG A 1045 14.18 22.56 27.91
CA ARG A 1045 14.87 22.11 26.70
C ARG A 1045 16.09 22.99 26.40
N LEU A 1046 15.91 24.31 26.48
CA LEU A 1046 17.00 25.26 26.28
C LEU A 1046 18.09 25.08 27.35
N ALA A 1047 17.72 24.93 28.62
CA ALA A 1047 18.67 24.70 29.71
C ALA A 1047 19.48 23.41 29.53
N GLY A 1048 18.81 22.31 29.15
CA GLY A 1048 19.44 21.02 28.88
C GLY A 1048 20.44 21.11 27.71
N LEU A 1049 20.05 21.73 26.59
CA LEU A 1049 20.94 21.90 25.44
C LEU A 1049 22.15 22.77 25.77
N LEU A 1050 21.96 23.87 26.51
CA LEU A 1050 23.05 24.74 26.94
C LEU A 1050 23.98 24.03 27.94
N GLU A 1051 23.48 23.08 28.73
CA GLU A 1051 24.29 22.29 29.66
C GLU A 1051 25.10 21.23 28.92
N GLU A 1052 24.45 20.46 28.03
CA GLU A 1052 25.10 19.44 27.19
C GLU A 1052 26.18 20.04 26.29
N THR A 1053 25.96 21.26 25.79
CA THR A 1053 26.92 21.95 24.91
C THR A 1053 27.90 22.87 25.64
N ARG A 1054 27.77 23.02 26.97
CA ARG A 1054 28.53 23.99 27.80
C ARG A 1054 28.45 25.44 27.26
N ARG A 1055 27.28 25.85 26.76
CA ARG A 1055 27.03 27.16 26.15
C ARG A 1055 26.11 28.05 26.97
N THR A 1056 26.03 29.32 26.59
CA THR A 1056 25.08 30.30 27.10
C THR A 1056 24.19 30.85 25.99
N VAL A 1057 23.12 31.54 26.39
CA VAL A 1057 22.17 32.15 25.45
C VAL A 1057 22.88 33.20 24.62
N HIS A 1058 22.93 32.99 23.30
CA HIS A 1058 23.68 33.84 22.38
C HIS A 1058 22.82 34.97 21.80
N ASP A 1059 21.56 34.68 21.44
CA ASP A 1059 20.65 35.67 20.85
C ASP A 1059 20.32 36.81 21.85
N PRO A 1060 20.60 38.07 21.48
CA PRO A 1060 20.42 39.20 22.38
C PRO A 1060 18.94 39.52 22.66
N ALA A 1061 18.01 39.20 21.75
CA ALA A 1061 16.58 39.37 22.00
C ALA A 1061 16.08 38.29 22.97
N ALA A 1062 16.49 37.04 22.78
CA ALA A 1062 16.19 35.95 23.72
C ALA A 1062 16.71 36.25 25.12
N ARG A 1063 17.93 36.77 25.22
CA ARG A 1063 18.54 37.17 26.50
C ARG A 1063 17.74 38.28 27.19
N ARG A 1064 17.32 39.31 26.46
CA ARG A 1064 16.48 40.39 27.01
C ARG A 1064 15.15 39.87 27.55
N GLU A 1065 14.49 38.97 26.82
CA GLU A 1065 13.23 38.35 27.26
C GLU A 1065 13.43 37.49 28.52
N LEU A 1066 14.52 36.72 28.58
CA LEU A 1066 14.87 35.94 29.78
C LEU A 1066 15.21 36.83 30.98
N GLU A 1067 15.91 37.95 30.77
CA GLU A 1067 16.20 38.95 31.82
C GLU A 1067 14.92 39.59 32.35
N GLN A 1068 13.97 39.94 31.47
CA GLN A 1068 12.65 40.43 31.87
C GLN A 1068 11.86 39.39 32.68
N LEU A 1069 11.88 38.12 32.25
CA LEU A 1069 11.27 37.02 33.00
C LEU A 1069 11.93 36.78 34.37
N ALA A 1070 13.25 36.89 34.47
CA ALA A 1070 14.02 36.68 35.70
C ALA A 1070 13.72 37.76 36.76
N VAL A 1071 13.41 38.98 36.34
CA VAL A 1071 13.12 40.14 37.21
C VAL A 1071 11.61 40.32 37.49
N ALA A 1072 10.74 39.47 36.92
CA ALA A 1072 9.29 39.56 37.07
C ALA A 1072 8.85 39.57 38.56
N LYS A 1073 7.99 40.53 38.96
CA LYS A 1073 7.60 40.75 40.38
C LYS A 1073 6.98 39.53 41.07
N LYS A 1074 6.30 38.65 40.33
CA LYS A 1074 5.62 37.46 40.86
C LYS A 1074 6.53 36.23 40.77
N LYS A 1075 6.78 35.56 41.90
CA LYS A 1075 7.57 34.31 41.92
C LYS A 1075 6.87 33.21 41.12
N SER A 1076 7.59 32.55 40.22
CA SER A 1076 7.06 31.47 39.37
C SER A 1076 8.19 30.54 38.93
N VAL A 1077 7.86 29.30 38.56
CA VAL A 1077 8.83 28.30 38.06
C VAL A 1077 9.56 28.82 36.81
N ALA A 1078 8.87 29.56 35.94
CA ALA A 1078 9.46 30.16 34.75
C ALA A 1078 10.49 31.25 35.10
N ARG A 1079 10.22 32.07 36.13
CA ARG A 1079 11.17 33.06 36.65
C ARG A 1079 12.43 32.39 37.18
N ASP A 1080 12.28 31.32 37.97
CA ASP A 1080 13.43 30.61 38.55
C ASP A 1080 14.30 29.99 37.45
N LYS A 1081 13.68 29.35 36.44
CA LYS A 1081 14.38 28.80 35.27
C LYS A 1081 15.07 29.87 34.41
N ALA A 1082 14.39 30.99 34.14
CA ALA A 1082 14.99 32.13 33.43
C ALA A 1082 16.17 32.72 34.21
N SER A 1083 16.09 32.82 35.53
CA SER A 1083 17.18 33.29 36.38
C SER A 1083 18.41 32.38 36.32
N VAL A 1084 18.21 31.06 36.28
CA VAL A 1084 19.29 30.08 36.08
C VAL A 1084 19.93 30.26 34.71
N LEU A 1085 19.13 30.42 33.66
CA LEU A 1085 19.63 30.61 32.28
C LEU A 1085 20.42 31.92 32.13
N VAL A 1086 19.97 33.02 32.72
CA VAL A 1086 20.65 34.33 32.70
C VAL A 1086 21.90 34.33 33.59
N GLY A 1087 21.86 33.61 34.71
CA GLY A 1087 22.98 33.49 35.65
C GLY A 1087 24.15 32.65 35.15
N ARG A 1088 23.99 31.89 34.06
CA ARG A 1088 25.09 31.16 33.42
C ARG A 1088 26.06 32.15 32.79
N SER A 1089 27.29 32.18 33.30
CA SER A 1089 28.39 32.96 32.73
C SER A 1089 29.11 32.09 31.70
N GLY A 1090 29.08 32.50 30.44
CA GLY A 1090 29.74 31.79 29.33
C GLY A 1090 31.15 32.30 29.11
N ALA A 1091 31.98 31.50 28.44
CA ALA A 1091 33.26 31.96 27.91
C ALA A 1091 33.01 33.19 27.01
N THR A 1092 33.83 34.23 27.16
CA THR A 1092 33.69 35.52 26.44
C THR A 1092 33.78 35.41 24.91
N ASN A 1093 34.13 34.23 24.36
CA ASN A 1093 34.30 33.92 22.94
C ASN A 1093 33.43 32.72 22.45
N GLN A 1094 32.17 32.60 22.86
CA GLN A 1094 31.29 31.54 22.34
C GLN A 1094 30.86 31.78 20.89
N LEU A 1095 30.83 30.70 20.09
CA LEU A 1095 30.43 30.72 18.69
C LEU A 1095 28.88 30.74 18.55
N PRO A 1096 28.31 31.50 17.60
CA PRO A 1096 26.90 31.44 17.28
C PRO A 1096 26.46 30.02 16.90
N ALA A 1097 25.25 29.63 17.30
CA ALA A 1097 24.70 28.31 16.99
C ALA A 1097 24.67 28.02 15.48
N GLN A 1098 24.40 29.04 14.65
CA GLN A 1098 24.45 28.91 13.19
C GLN A 1098 25.85 28.54 12.68
N VAL A 1099 26.91 29.14 13.23
CA VAL A 1099 28.31 28.84 12.84
C VAL A 1099 28.67 27.41 13.19
N VAL A 1100 28.24 26.96 14.37
CA VAL A 1100 28.49 25.60 14.84
C VAL A 1100 27.75 24.59 13.97
N ALA A 1101 26.49 24.87 13.61
CA ALA A 1101 25.73 24.00 12.71
C ALA A 1101 26.43 23.85 11.35
N VAL A 1102 26.92 24.96 10.76
CA VAL A 1102 27.62 24.93 9.47
C VAL A 1102 28.97 24.21 9.57
N ALA A 1103 29.73 24.44 10.64
CA ALA A 1103 31.01 23.77 10.88
C ALA A 1103 30.83 22.25 11.01
N ALA A 1104 29.85 21.80 11.79
CA ALA A 1104 29.52 20.39 11.94
C ALA A 1104 29.12 19.75 10.59
N LEU A 1105 28.26 20.41 9.81
CA LEU A 1105 27.82 19.92 8.50
C LEU A 1105 28.93 19.89 7.44
N ALA A 1106 29.94 20.75 7.57
CA ALA A 1106 31.10 20.75 6.66
C ALA A 1106 32.19 19.74 7.08
N ALA A 1107 32.16 19.28 8.32
CA ALA A 1107 33.07 18.29 8.87
C ALA A 1107 32.61 16.84 8.63
N GLU A 1108 31.30 16.61 8.46
CA GLU A 1108 30.74 15.35 7.90
C GLU A 1108 31.32 15.07 6.51
#